data_AF-A0A0V7ZBE1-F1
#
_entry.id   AF-A0A0V7ZBE1-F1
#
_cell.length_a   1.000
_cell.length_b   1.000
_cell.length_c   1.000
_cell.angle_alpha   90.00
_cell.angle_beta   90.00
_cell.angle_gamma   90.00
#
_symmetry.space_group_name_H-M   'P 1'
#
loop_
_entity.id
_entity.type
_entity.pdbx_description
1 polymer ?
#
loop_
_entity_poly.entity_id
_entity_poly.type
_entity_poly.pdbx_seq_one_letter_code
_entity_poly.pdbx_strand_id
1 'polypeptide(L)'
;MYALVFKVLSYLPCLLLISSISGCNEHSSKQSLDLGIAQATQILDENKENIIYPKSSAVIDVTGAEYGAVPNDGKDDTRAIQKALSRFPNRGKIIYLPNGVYNISDTLHWPRGRRFASDYKRTILQGQSRNGVVIRLNNDSPKFQNPRKSRPVISTGFDPDLNRSSRDFKASLVAQRFGNSVRNLTINIGKNNPGAQGLNFVANNQGAVRSVTIISEDRKGKTGLELSHGEIGPLLVEDVEIIGFDRGIRTKNGINSITMQNITVKEQNRVGLYNGGQVLSLEGFTSVNSVPAIINGRNPHRGKDPGGTLTLINAKLIGRTRRAKRTSAISSTGFIYARNIISSGYRDILSSNARQAKKRIKGNKIDEYTTRPVLAKFPSPKKSLQLPIKKFPKIAWDDPDKWVNVEDFGAVGNDGKDDTVAFQAAIDSGATTVIVPRKGTFTINGNLRLRGNLRRFIGSTGGLNGKGEIVADNGNHSTLIVEDFFITHKSKLKWKNITNRTVVYRSMSDFDLESKGTGDVFIDDVVMGKLRLLNPKQSVWARQLNIEGYSQTNIINNGAKLWILGLKTEGGKTKIDTRSGGFTELLGGLIYAAGRQKPTDPIFRIRNSSASFAGVAEAFFDKDTYKIWVEETRGNRTKKLMRQRIPGRTTANGQALVLYTGYGG
;
A
#
# COMPACT_ATOMS: atom_id res chain seq x y z
N MET A 1 -67.95 29.40 21.49
CA MET A 1 -66.93 30.22 22.17
C MET A 1 -65.61 29.97 21.45
N TYR A 2 -65.00 31.03 20.91
CA TYR A 2 -63.69 31.13 20.19
C TYR A 2 -62.64 30.04 20.50
N ALA A 3 -61.70 29.58 19.65
CA ALA A 3 -61.28 29.83 18.27
C ALA A 3 -60.09 28.86 17.89
N LEU A 4 -59.89 28.62 16.58
CA LEU A 4 -58.65 28.24 15.81
C LEU A 4 -57.73 27.06 16.27
N VAL A 5 -57.06 26.21 15.45
CA VAL A 5 -56.94 25.97 13.98
C VAL A 5 -56.24 24.59 13.72
N PHE A 6 -56.47 24.05 12.52
CA PHE A 6 -56.21 22.71 11.91
C PHE A 6 -54.73 22.27 11.73
N LYS A 7 -54.34 20.98 11.94
CA LYS A 7 -54.29 19.74 11.06
C LYS A 7 -53.36 19.83 9.83
N VAL A 8 -52.22 19.09 9.78
CA VAL A 8 -51.99 17.69 9.32
C VAL A 8 -52.38 17.42 7.86
N LEU A 9 -51.42 17.00 7.02
CA LEU A 9 -51.67 16.44 5.68
C LEU A 9 -50.72 15.29 5.34
N SER A 10 -51.24 14.37 4.54
CA SER A 10 -51.00 12.93 4.54
C SER A 10 -50.40 12.42 3.22
N TYR A 11 -50.01 11.15 3.25
CA TYR A 11 -49.35 10.28 2.27
C TYR A 11 -50.05 9.98 0.90
N LEU A 12 -49.23 9.46 -0.03
CA LEU A 12 -49.46 8.31 -0.99
C LEU A 12 -49.81 8.62 -2.51
N PRO A 13 -49.74 7.66 -3.48
CA PRO A 13 -48.62 7.44 -4.45
C PRO A 13 -49.03 7.15 -5.95
N CYS A 14 -48.04 6.76 -6.81
CA CYS A 14 -48.14 5.97 -8.09
C CYS A 14 -48.79 6.63 -9.36
N LEU A 15 -48.53 6.33 -10.64
CA LEU A 15 -47.62 5.51 -11.49
C LEU A 15 -47.89 5.91 -12.98
N LEU A 16 -46.85 6.03 -13.83
CA LEU A 16 -46.78 5.84 -15.33
C LEU A 16 -47.69 6.72 -16.26
N LEU A 17 -47.45 7.05 -17.55
CA LEU A 17 -46.60 6.57 -18.65
C LEU A 17 -46.60 7.64 -19.82
N ILE A 18 -45.40 8.04 -20.29
CA ILE A 18 -44.90 8.40 -21.66
C ILE A 18 -45.79 9.14 -22.72
N SER A 19 -45.30 10.29 -23.24
CA SER A 19 -45.01 10.48 -24.69
C SER A 19 -44.18 11.74 -25.04
N SER A 20 -43.01 11.46 -25.65
CA SER A 20 -42.25 12.21 -26.68
C SER A 20 -42.31 13.74 -26.80
N ILE A 21 -41.17 14.40 -26.58
CA ILE A 21 -40.54 15.31 -27.58
C ILE A 21 -39.01 15.12 -27.53
N SER A 22 -38.44 14.82 -28.69
CA SER A 22 -37.01 14.71 -28.98
C SER A 22 -36.35 16.09 -29.04
N GLY A 23 -35.17 16.25 -28.43
CA GLY A 23 -34.32 17.42 -28.67
C GLY A 23 -33.19 17.57 -27.65
N CYS A 24 -31.97 17.24 -28.09
CA CYS A 24 -30.68 17.69 -27.56
C CYS A 24 -30.51 17.85 -26.04
N ASN A 25 -29.83 16.89 -25.39
CA ASN A 25 -29.04 17.21 -24.19
C ASN A 25 -27.93 16.18 -23.88
N GLU A 26 -26.94 16.07 -24.78
CA GLU A 26 -25.65 15.43 -24.47
C GLU A 26 -24.74 16.33 -23.59
N HIS A 27 -25.10 17.60 -23.37
CA HIS A 27 -24.29 18.54 -22.60
C HIS A 27 -24.60 18.54 -21.09
N SER A 28 -25.84 18.30 -20.65
CA SER A 28 -26.19 18.35 -19.22
C SER A 28 -25.75 17.10 -18.43
N SER A 29 -25.58 15.94 -19.08
CA SER A 29 -25.12 14.71 -18.44
C SER A 29 -23.61 14.68 -18.16
N LYS A 30 -22.81 15.42 -18.95
CA LYS A 30 -21.38 15.63 -18.65
C LYS A 30 -21.19 16.61 -17.50
N GLN A 31 -21.95 17.70 -17.48
CA GLN A 31 -21.90 18.69 -16.40
C GLN A 31 -22.30 18.09 -15.04
N SER A 32 -23.34 17.24 -14.98
CA SER A 32 -23.74 16.59 -13.73
C SER A 32 -22.76 15.51 -13.27
N LEU A 33 -22.06 14.82 -14.18
CA LEU A 33 -21.00 13.87 -13.84
C LEU A 33 -19.71 14.58 -13.39
N ASP A 34 -19.36 15.70 -14.02
CA ASP A 34 -18.20 16.52 -13.66
C ASP A 34 -18.45 17.30 -12.35
N LEU A 35 -19.69 17.73 -12.07
CA LEU A 35 -20.12 18.27 -10.77
C LEU A 35 -20.13 17.20 -9.67
N GLY A 36 -20.56 15.97 -9.96
CA GLY A 36 -20.49 14.85 -9.00
C GLY A 36 -19.06 14.40 -8.69
N ILE A 37 -18.13 14.54 -9.65
CA ILE A 37 -16.69 14.31 -9.44
C ILE A 37 -16.07 15.51 -8.72
N ALA A 38 -16.43 16.75 -9.06
CA ALA A 38 -15.94 17.95 -8.40
C ALA A 38 -16.43 18.05 -6.94
N GLN A 39 -17.68 17.71 -6.65
CA GLN A 39 -18.21 17.65 -5.27
C GLN A 39 -17.59 16.50 -4.48
N ALA A 40 -17.35 15.33 -5.09
CA ALA A 40 -16.59 14.25 -4.43
C ALA A 40 -15.09 14.58 -4.23
N THR A 41 -14.55 15.55 -4.99
CA THR A 41 -13.19 16.07 -4.84
C THR A 41 -13.15 17.24 -3.85
N GLN A 42 -14.20 18.07 -3.77
CA GLN A 42 -14.35 19.17 -2.80
C GLN A 42 -14.67 18.68 -1.38
N ILE A 43 -15.38 17.55 -1.22
CA ILE A 43 -15.59 16.93 0.11
C ILE A 43 -14.28 16.32 0.68
N LEU A 44 -13.21 16.25 -0.11
CA LEU A 44 -11.86 15.87 0.36
C LEU A 44 -10.99 17.07 0.76
N ASP A 45 -11.48 18.31 0.64
CA ASP A 45 -10.70 19.53 0.89
C ASP A 45 -11.03 20.23 2.23
N GLU A 46 -11.88 19.65 3.08
CA GLU A 46 -12.24 20.23 4.40
C GLU A 46 -11.42 19.69 5.60
N ASN A 47 -10.36 18.95 5.33
CA ASN A 47 -9.27 18.79 6.30
C ASN A 47 -7.99 19.16 5.57
N LYS A 48 -7.63 20.46 5.54
CA LYS A 48 -6.35 20.92 4.99
C LYS A 48 -5.24 20.11 5.63
N GLU A 49 -4.70 19.14 4.89
CA GLU A 49 -3.58 18.32 5.32
C GLU A 49 -2.47 19.28 5.76
N ASN A 50 -2.13 19.26 7.04
CA ASN A 50 -1.20 20.19 7.65
C ASN A 50 -0.39 19.46 8.72
N ILE A 51 0.56 18.63 8.27
CA ILE A 51 1.35 17.78 9.15
C ILE A 51 2.53 18.59 9.67
N ILE A 52 2.42 19.10 10.88
CA ILE A 52 3.49 19.84 11.56
C ILE A 52 3.94 19.02 12.76
N TYR A 53 5.26 18.90 12.93
CA TYR A 53 5.85 18.21 14.06
C TYR A 53 6.33 19.21 15.12
N PRO A 54 6.19 18.89 16.42
CA PRO A 54 6.86 19.65 17.48
C PRO A 54 8.39 19.63 17.27
N LYS A 55 9.09 20.68 17.70
CA LYS A 55 10.57 20.75 17.60
C LYS A 55 11.26 19.56 18.29
N SER A 56 10.67 19.03 19.36
CA SER A 56 11.20 17.89 20.12
C SER A 56 11.09 16.53 19.39
N SER A 57 10.41 16.48 18.25
CA SER A 57 10.14 15.25 17.46
C SER A 57 11.38 14.60 16.82
N ALA A 58 12.52 15.29 16.77
CA ALA A 58 13.75 14.84 16.10
C ALA A 58 13.61 14.57 14.58
N VAL A 59 12.62 15.22 13.95
CA VAL A 59 12.46 15.35 12.49
C VAL A 59 13.47 16.36 11.93
N ILE A 60 13.91 16.16 10.69
CA ILE A 60 14.93 16.97 10.03
C ILE A 60 14.27 17.95 9.06
N ASP A 61 14.12 19.21 9.46
CA ASP A 61 13.60 20.28 8.59
C ASP A 61 14.67 20.78 7.62
N VAL A 62 14.42 20.69 6.32
CA VAL A 62 15.37 21.12 5.27
C VAL A 62 15.57 22.63 5.20
N THR A 63 14.65 23.42 5.75
CA THR A 63 14.73 24.90 5.79
C THR A 63 15.51 25.40 6.99
N GLY A 64 15.78 24.54 7.97
CA GLY A 64 16.60 24.87 9.13
C GLY A 64 17.99 25.34 8.72
N ALA A 65 18.59 26.22 9.53
CA ALA A 65 19.87 26.89 9.24
C ALA A 65 21.02 25.93 8.89
N GLU A 66 20.97 24.67 9.36
CA GLU A 66 21.97 23.66 9.02
C GLU A 66 21.92 23.23 7.54
N TYR A 67 20.75 23.26 6.90
CA TYR A 67 20.52 22.76 5.54
C TYR A 67 20.28 23.89 4.56
N GLY A 68 19.46 24.89 4.94
CA GLY A 68 19.30 26.15 4.23
C GLY A 68 18.54 26.04 2.91
N ALA A 69 17.60 25.10 2.75
CA ALA A 69 16.67 25.12 1.62
C ALA A 69 15.71 26.31 1.78
N VAL A 70 15.44 27.04 0.71
CA VAL A 70 14.60 28.24 0.73
C VAL A 70 13.50 28.07 -0.31
N PRO A 71 12.33 27.53 0.07
CA PRO A 71 11.26 27.35 -0.90
C PRO A 71 10.75 28.69 -1.44
N ASN A 72 10.22 28.64 -2.67
CA ASN A 72 9.59 29.76 -3.39
C ASN A 72 10.53 30.90 -3.81
N ASP A 73 11.85 30.78 -3.66
CA ASP A 73 12.79 31.83 -4.07
C ASP A 73 13.28 31.69 -5.53
N GLY A 74 12.84 30.63 -6.23
CA GLY A 74 13.23 30.34 -7.61
C GLY A 74 14.64 29.75 -7.77
N LYS A 75 15.39 29.58 -6.68
CA LYS A 75 16.77 29.08 -6.69
C LYS A 75 16.81 27.58 -6.45
N ASP A 76 17.99 27.03 -6.69
CA ASP A 76 18.25 25.59 -6.64
C ASP A 76 18.50 25.10 -5.20
N ASP A 77 17.57 24.31 -4.68
CA ASP A 77 17.60 23.67 -3.36
C ASP A 77 18.24 22.27 -3.37
N THR A 78 18.72 21.77 -4.52
CA THR A 78 19.19 20.38 -4.66
C THR A 78 20.24 20.05 -3.61
N ARG A 79 21.23 20.94 -3.44
CA ARG A 79 22.33 20.72 -2.48
C ARG A 79 21.84 20.73 -1.04
N ALA A 80 20.94 21.65 -0.68
CA ALA A 80 20.41 21.79 0.67
C ALA A 80 19.60 20.55 1.07
N ILE A 81 18.68 20.11 0.21
CA ILE A 81 17.85 18.93 0.46
C ILE A 81 18.71 17.66 0.44
N GLN A 82 19.64 17.53 -0.51
CA GLN A 82 20.54 16.37 -0.57
C GLN A 82 21.46 16.29 0.65
N LYS A 83 21.89 17.43 1.22
CA LYS A 83 22.65 17.46 2.48
C LYS A 83 21.84 16.84 3.63
N ALA A 84 20.55 17.16 3.73
CA ALA A 84 19.65 16.56 4.74
C ALA A 84 19.50 15.05 4.55
N LEU A 85 19.25 14.61 3.31
CA LEU A 85 19.12 13.19 2.96
C LEU A 85 20.41 12.40 3.26
N SER A 86 21.56 12.95 2.91
CA SER A 86 22.86 12.26 2.98
C SER A 86 23.37 12.04 4.41
N ARG A 87 22.92 12.83 5.39
CA ARG A 87 23.50 12.88 6.73
C ARG A 87 23.25 11.63 7.58
N PHE A 88 22.17 10.90 7.32
CA PHE A 88 21.63 9.90 8.26
C PHE A 88 21.44 8.49 7.65
N PRO A 89 22.46 7.88 7.03
CA PRO A 89 22.34 6.56 6.42
C PRO A 89 21.82 5.50 7.40
N ASN A 90 20.68 4.88 7.07
CA ASN A 90 20.07 3.80 7.84
C ASN A 90 19.73 4.17 9.31
N ARG A 91 19.52 5.47 9.59
CA ARG A 91 19.20 5.93 10.96
C ARG A 91 17.71 6.09 11.25
N GLY A 92 16.83 5.88 10.26
CA GLY A 92 15.39 6.07 10.43
C GLY A 92 15.07 7.55 10.59
N LYS A 93 15.45 8.41 9.65
CA LYS A 93 15.13 9.84 9.77
C LYS A 93 14.02 10.23 8.81
N ILE A 94 13.13 11.07 9.32
CA ILE A 94 12.16 11.83 8.51
C ILE A 94 12.87 13.11 8.10
N ILE A 95 13.09 13.25 6.79
CA ILE A 95 13.52 14.48 6.13
C ILE A 95 12.24 15.21 5.72
N TYR A 96 12.01 16.35 6.34
CA TYR A 96 10.75 17.08 6.32
C TYR A 96 10.86 18.35 5.50
N LEU A 97 9.85 18.59 4.66
CA LEU A 97 9.71 19.79 3.85
C LEU A 97 8.46 20.55 4.30
N PRO A 98 8.63 21.75 4.89
CA PRO A 98 7.55 22.71 5.02
C PRO A 98 6.93 23.04 3.66
N ASN A 99 5.67 23.49 3.65
CA ASN A 99 4.98 23.91 2.43
C ASN A 99 5.81 24.95 1.65
N GLY A 100 5.88 24.75 0.33
CA GLY A 100 6.60 25.60 -0.61
C GLY A 100 7.06 24.85 -1.86
N VAL A 101 7.53 25.61 -2.84
CA VAL A 101 8.11 25.10 -4.09
C VAL A 101 9.63 25.09 -3.98
N TYR A 102 10.21 23.89 -3.99
CA TYR A 102 11.65 23.66 -3.95
C TYR A 102 12.14 23.35 -5.36
N ASN A 103 12.92 24.24 -5.98
CA ASN A 103 13.44 24.00 -7.32
C ASN A 103 14.73 23.19 -7.23
N ILE A 104 14.89 22.20 -8.10
CA ILE A 104 16.09 21.36 -8.14
C ILE A 104 16.59 21.24 -9.58
N SER A 105 17.90 21.09 -9.78
CA SER A 105 18.51 20.81 -11.09
C SER A 105 18.99 19.37 -11.25
N ASP A 106 19.00 18.58 -10.17
CA ASP A 106 19.48 17.21 -10.20
C ASP A 106 18.66 16.25 -9.30
N THR A 107 18.96 14.96 -9.39
CA THR A 107 18.31 13.91 -8.62
C THR A 107 18.57 14.06 -7.12
N LEU A 108 17.50 13.95 -6.33
CA LEU A 108 17.58 13.68 -4.91
C LEU A 108 17.63 12.16 -4.67
N HIS A 109 18.60 11.67 -3.92
CA HIS A 109 18.74 10.24 -3.66
C HIS A 109 19.04 9.89 -2.20
N TRP A 110 18.71 8.66 -1.83
CA TRP A 110 18.86 8.18 -0.47
C TRP A 110 20.35 8.01 -0.15
N PRO A 111 20.73 8.12 1.14
CA PRO A 111 22.13 8.08 1.53
C PRO A 111 22.76 6.71 1.28
N ARG A 112 24.03 6.74 0.85
CA ARG A 112 24.87 5.54 0.82
C ARG A 112 25.22 5.11 2.23
N GLY A 113 25.28 3.80 2.43
CA GLY A 113 25.69 3.17 3.67
C GLY A 113 26.69 2.05 3.39
N ARG A 114 26.82 1.11 4.32
CA ARG A 114 27.64 -0.07 4.11
C ARG A 114 26.98 -0.95 3.04
N ARG A 115 27.74 -1.23 1.98
CA ARG A 115 27.33 -2.07 0.85
C ARG A 115 26.69 -3.38 1.33
N PHE A 116 25.61 -3.80 0.68
CA PHE A 116 24.85 -5.04 0.99
C PHE A 116 24.27 -5.08 2.41
N ALA A 117 24.23 -3.97 3.11
CA ALA A 117 23.81 -3.93 4.51
C ALA A 117 22.93 -2.72 4.80
N SER A 118 23.48 -1.51 4.78
CA SER A 118 22.82 -0.30 5.27
C SER A 118 22.67 0.81 4.23
N ASP A 119 23.00 0.54 2.97
CA ASP A 119 22.88 1.51 1.89
C ASP A 119 21.43 1.69 1.42
N TYR A 120 21.04 2.96 1.22
CA TYR A 120 19.76 3.39 0.65
C TYR A 120 18.53 2.91 1.43
N LYS A 121 18.57 2.91 2.77
CA LYS A 121 17.45 2.41 3.57
C LYS A 121 17.15 3.26 4.81
N ARG A 122 15.96 3.07 5.38
CA ARG A 122 15.43 3.76 6.56
C ARG A 122 15.55 5.28 6.47
N THR A 123 15.08 5.84 5.37
CA THR A 123 14.96 7.28 5.16
C THR A 123 13.57 7.59 4.61
N ILE A 124 12.90 8.53 5.24
CA ILE A 124 11.54 8.97 4.89
C ILE A 124 11.66 10.40 4.39
N LEU A 125 11.13 10.68 3.20
CA LEU A 125 10.92 12.03 2.71
C LEU A 125 9.45 12.38 2.91
N GLN A 126 9.15 13.42 3.68
CA GLN A 126 7.77 13.79 4.02
C GLN A 126 7.55 15.29 3.86
N GLY A 127 6.57 15.66 3.06
CA GLY A 127 6.09 17.04 3.03
C GLY A 127 5.08 17.33 4.15
N GLN A 128 4.91 18.61 4.47
CA GLN A 128 3.84 19.11 5.33
C GLN A 128 2.45 18.80 4.75
N SER A 129 2.32 18.84 3.43
CA SER A 129 1.08 18.52 2.71
C SER A 129 1.36 18.14 1.25
N ARG A 130 0.51 17.28 0.69
CA ARG A 130 0.60 16.79 -0.69
C ARG A 130 0.63 17.92 -1.71
N ASN A 131 -0.24 18.91 -1.56
CA ASN A 131 -0.41 20.00 -2.52
C ASN A 131 0.43 21.22 -2.18
N GLY A 132 0.79 21.42 -0.90
CA GLY A 132 1.58 22.57 -0.47
C GLY A 132 3.08 22.38 -0.63
N VAL A 133 3.59 21.14 -0.67
CA VAL A 133 5.01 20.85 -0.95
C VAL A 133 5.18 20.42 -2.40
N VAL A 134 5.96 21.18 -3.18
CA VAL A 134 6.30 20.84 -4.57
C VAL A 134 7.81 20.76 -4.73
N ILE A 135 8.32 19.58 -5.04
CA ILE A 135 9.69 19.41 -5.52
C ILE A 135 9.65 19.52 -7.05
N ARG A 136 10.23 20.59 -7.60
CA ARG A 136 10.16 20.93 -9.03
C ARG A 136 11.54 20.80 -9.68
N LEU A 137 11.69 19.85 -10.61
CA LEU A 137 12.86 19.82 -11.49
C LEU A 137 12.82 21.02 -12.44
N ASN A 138 13.94 21.71 -12.60
CA ASN A 138 14.10 22.81 -13.54
C ASN A 138 13.80 22.33 -14.98
N ASN A 139 13.19 23.22 -15.77
CA ASN A 139 12.98 22.94 -17.19
C ASN A 139 14.33 22.71 -17.89
N ASP A 140 14.32 21.93 -18.97
CA ASP A 140 15.50 21.73 -19.83
C ASP A 140 16.75 21.24 -19.05
N SER A 141 16.55 20.49 -17.97
CA SER A 141 17.63 20.05 -17.09
C SER A 141 18.60 19.12 -17.85
N PRO A 142 19.91 19.44 -17.95
CA PRO A 142 20.83 18.76 -18.86
C PRO A 142 20.94 17.23 -18.65
N LYS A 143 20.91 16.77 -17.40
CA LYS A 143 21.03 15.32 -17.06
C LYS A 143 19.77 14.51 -17.37
N PHE A 144 18.67 15.16 -17.76
CA PHE A 144 17.36 14.55 -17.95
C PHE A 144 16.91 14.55 -19.41
N GLN A 145 17.82 14.78 -20.36
CA GLN A 145 17.49 14.88 -21.78
C GLN A 145 17.45 13.53 -22.53
N ASN A 146 18.09 12.47 -21.99
CA ASN A 146 18.20 11.20 -22.71
C ASN A 146 17.12 10.16 -22.30
N PRO A 147 16.06 9.94 -23.11
CA PRO A 147 15.00 8.96 -22.80
C PRO A 147 15.44 7.50 -22.85
N ARG A 148 16.61 7.18 -23.42
CA ARG A 148 17.19 5.83 -23.42
C ARG A 148 18.00 5.53 -22.16
N LYS A 149 18.46 6.58 -21.47
CA LYS A 149 19.14 6.52 -20.17
C LYS A 149 18.36 7.37 -19.16
N SER A 150 17.11 6.98 -18.94
CA SER A 150 16.20 7.76 -18.11
C SER A 150 16.73 7.93 -16.68
N ARG A 151 16.60 9.12 -16.12
CA ARG A 151 17.12 9.52 -14.81
C ARG A 151 15.96 9.89 -13.87
N PRO A 152 15.93 9.39 -12.63
CA PRO A 152 14.89 9.76 -11.67
C PRO A 152 15.10 11.16 -11.08
N VAL A 153 14.03 11.90 -10.86
CA VAL A 153 14.06 13.12 -10.03
C VAL A 153 14.27 12.76 -8.57
N ILE A 154 13.63 11.68 -8.10
CA ILE A 154 13.85 11.11 -6.77
C ILE A 154 14.21 9.63 -6.87
N SER A 155 15.31 9.21 -6.23
CA SER A 155 15.76 7.80 -6.21
C SER A 155 15.98 7.27 -4.79
N THR A 156 15.21 6.25 -4.41
CA THR A 156 15.26 5.71 -3.05
C THR A 156 16.16 4.48 -2.86
N GLY A 157 16.62 3.88 -3.97
CA GLY A 157 17.35 2.62 -3.94
C GLY A 157 18.81 2.70 -4.40
N PHE A 158 19.22 3.80 -5.03
CA PHE A 158 20.56 3.97 -5.60
C PHE A 158 20.86 5.44 -5.93
N ASP A 159 22.14 5.78 -5.98
CA ASP A 159 22.65 7.00 -6.60
C ASP A 159 22.67 6.81 -8.15
N PRO A 160 21.98 7.66 -8.93
CA PRO A 160 21.88 7.53 -10.39
C PRO A 160 23.18 7.78 -11.14
N ASP A 161 24.21 8.35 -10.50
CA ASP A 161 25.53 8.60 -11.08
C ASP A 161 26.49 7.41 -10.88
N LEU A 162 26.05 6.35 -10.19
CA LEU A 162 26.80 5.11 -10.10
C LEU A 162 27.10 4.48 -11.46
N ASN A 163 28.35 4.07 -11.66
CA ASN A 163 28.72 3.17 -12.75
C ASN A 163 27.94 1.84 -12.60
N ARG A 164 27.19 1.47 -13.64
CA ARG A 164 26.33 0.26 -13.66
C ARG A 164 27.09 -1.05 -13.47
N SER A 165 28.38 -1.07 -13.75
CA SER A 165 29.26 -2.24 -13.55
C SER A 165 29.89 -2.28 -12.15
N SER A 166 29.79 -1.19 -11.39
CA SER A 166 30.39 -1.07 -10.05
C SER A 166 29.78 -2.04 -9.05
N ARG A 167 30.56 -2.39 -8.01
CA ARG A 167 30.07 -3.18 -6.87
C ARG A 167 28.94 -2.47 -6.13
N ASP A 168 28.92 -1.14 -6.12
CA ASP A 168 27.88 -0.35 -5.46
C ASP A 168 26.56 -0.43 -6.20
N PHE A 169 26.57 -0.33 -7.53
CA PHE A 169 25.36 -0.51 -8.32
C PHE A 169 24.82 -1.94 -8.14
N LYS A 170 25.68 -2.97 -8.17
CA LYS A 170 25.27 -4.35 -7.90
C LYS A 170 24.64 -4.51 -6.52
N ALA A 171 25.22 -3.88 -5.50
CA ALA A 171 24.66 -3.92 -4.15
C ALA A 171 23.31 -3.23 -4.05
N SER A 172 23.09 -2.16 -4.80
CA SER A 172 21.80 -1.44 -4.85
C SER A 172 20.63 -2.30 -5.36
N LEU A 173 20.91 -3.45 -5.98
CA LEU A 173 19.90 -4.31 -6.58
C LEU A 173 19.31 -5.36 -5.63
N VAL A 174 19.88 -5.59 -4.44
CA VAL A 174 19.40 -6.66 -3.54
C VAL A 174 18.22 -6.22 -2.66
N ALA A 175 17.43 -7.15 -2.15
CA ALA A 175 16.27 -6.87 -1.30
C ALA A 175 16.63 -6.44 0.15
N GLN A 176 17.17 -5.23 0.33
CA GLN A 176 17.63 -4.71 1.64
C GLN A 176 17.18 -3.28 1.96
N ARG A 177 16.25 -2.68 1.19
CA ARG A 177 15.90 -1.24 1.26
C ARG A 177 14.73 -1.01 2.21
N PHE A 178 14.93 -1.45 3.46
CA PHE A 178 13.88 -1.44 4.48
C PHE A 178 13.50 -0.03 4.93
N GLY A 179 12.21 0.22 5.09
CA GLY A 179 11.66 1.42 5.70
C GLY A 179 11.89 2.72 4.95
N ASN A 180 12.04 2.65 3.62
CA ASN A 180 12.01 3.85 2.79
C ASN A 180 10.58 4.33 2.60
N SER A 181 10.36 5.64 2.59
CA SER A 181 9.06 6.21 2.25
C SER A 181 9.14 7.58 1.59
N VAL A 182 8.16 7.89 0.75
CA VAL A 182 7.93 9.23 0.18
C VAL A 182 6.47 9.59 0.41
N ARG A 183 6.20 10.66 1.15
CA ARG A 183 4.85 10.94 1.65
C ARG A 183 4.49 12.43 1.54
N ASN A 184 3.20 12.70 1.30
CA ASN A 184 2.59 14.02 1.44
C ASN A 184 3.32 15.12 0.67
N LEU A 185 3.61 14.91 -0.61
CA LEU A 185 4.26 15.92 -1.46
C LEU A 185 3.92 15.75 -2.95
N THR A 186 4.24 16.76 -3.75
CA THR A 186 4.16 16.73 -5.21
C THR A 186 5.56 16.70 -5.81
N ILE A 187 5.77 15.83 -6.80
CA ILE A 187 6.97 15.73 -7.62
C ILE A 187 6.62 16.23 -9.02
N ASN A 188 7.19 17.36 -9.44
CA ASN A 188 6.99 17.93 -10.76
C ASN A 188 8.29 17.88 -11.55
N ILE A 189 8.29 17.21 -12.71
CA ILE A 189 9.49 17.07 -13.54
C ILE A 189 9.74 18.27 -14.48
N GLY A 190 8.93 19.33 -14.39
CA GLY A 190 9.00 20.49 -15.27
C GLY A 190 8.64 20.17 -16.73
N LYS A 191 9.10 21.03 -17.64
CA LYS A 191 8.97 20.90 -19.10
C LYS A 191 10.31 20.50 -19.73
N ASN A 192 10.24 19.90 -20.91
CA ASN A 192 11.39 19.51 -21.73
C ASN A 192 12.41 18.61 -21.01
N ASN A 193 11.92 17.70 -20.17
CA ASN A 193 12.74 16.69 -19.49
C ASN A 193 12.37 15.26 -19.96
N PRO A 194 12.58 14.91 -21.24
CA PRO A 194 12.08 13.65 -21.83
C PRO A 194 12.72 12.38 -21.25
N GLY A 195 13.89 12.50 -20.63
CA GLY A 195 14.59 11.44 -19.90
C GLY A 195 14.19 11.31 -18.43
N ALA A 196 13.36 12.21 -17.88
CA ALA A 196 13.02 12.17 -16.46
C ALA A 196 12.07 11.02 -16.10
N GLN A 197 12.37 10.36 -15.00
CA GLN A 197 11.40 9.58 -14.21
C GLN A 197 11.01 10.43 -13.00
N GLY A 198 9.74 10.48 -12.61
CA GLY A 198 9.35 11.24 -11.43
C GLY A 198 9.97 10.66 -10.16
N LEU A 199 9.57 9.43 -9.81
CA LEU A 199 10.04 8.71 -8.64
C LEU A 199 10.50 7.30 -9.02
N ASN A 200 11.74 6.96 -8.69
CA ASN A 200 12.23 5.57 -8.67
C ASN A 200 12.20 5.06 -7.22
N PHE A 201 11.16 4.29 -6.91
CA PHE A 201 10.87 3.84 -5.56
C PHE A 201 11.29 2.39 -5.34
N VAL A 202 12.06 2.18 -4.27
CA VAL A 202 12.61 0.91 -3.83
C VAL A 202 12.44 0.86 -2.32
N ALA A 203 11.58 -0.06 -1.90
CA ALA A 203 11.49 -0.49 -0.53
C ALA A 203 11.46 -2.02 -0.47
N ASN A 204 11.83 -2.57 0.67
CA ASN A 204 11.72 -3.98 0.98
C ASN A 204 11.10 -4.15 2.36
N ASN A 205 10.35 -5.22 2.56
CA ASN A 205 9.67 -5.61 3.80
C ASN A 205 8.60 -4.61 4.30
N GLN A 206 9.02 -3.38 4.55
CA GLN A 206 8.23 -2.20 4.94
C GLN A 206 8.72 -1.00 4.12
N GLY A 207 7.79 -0.20 3.64
CA GLY A 207 8.05 1.08 3.00
C GLY A 207 6.92 1.45 2.03
N ALA A 208 6.61 2.75 1.97
CA ALA A 208 5.45 3.22 1.22
C ALA A 208 5.66 4.53 0.46
N VAL A 209 4.94 4.66 -0.66
CA VAL A 209 4.62 5.95 -1.26
C VAL A 209 3.18 6.31 -0.87
N ARG A 210 2.96 7.48 -0.27
CA ARG A 210 1.64 7.84 0.30
C ARG A 210 1.24 9.29 0.05
N SER A 211 0.05 9.49 -0.50
CA SER A 211 -0.48 10.85 -0.73
C SER A 211 0.52 11.69 -1.52
N VAL A 212 0.88 11.20 -2.71
CA VAL A 212 1.88 11.83 -3.59
C VAL A 212 1.28 12.11 -4.96
N THR A 213 1.55 13.31 -5.50
CA THR A 213 1.26 13.63 -6.90
C THR A 213 2.56 13.64 -7.71
N ILE A 214 2.56 13.07 -8.92
CA ILE A 214 3.72 13.06 -9.83
C ILE A 214 3.31 13.62 -11.19
N ILE A 215 3.98 14.69 -11.64
CA ILE A 215 3.53 15.50 -12.78
C ILE A 215 4.65 15.65 -13.83
N SER A 216 4.27 15.49 -15.10
CA SER A 216 5.03 15.95 -16.28
C SER A 216 4.16 16.96 -17.04
N GLU A 217 4.49 18.25 -16.92
CA GLU A 217 3.64 19.35 -17.41
C GLU A 217 3.39 19.30 -18.92
N ASP A 218 4.41 18.93 -19.70
CA ASP A 218 4.37 18.79 -21.15
C ASP A 218 4.17 17.34 -21.62
N ARG A 219 3.96 16.43 -20.67
CA ARG A 219 3.79 14.98 -20.86
C ARG A 219 4.99 14.27 -21.50
N LYS A 220 6.15 14.92 -21.66
CA LYS A 220 7.34 14.33 -22.31
C LYS A 220 8.12 13.36 -21.41
N GLY A 221 7.90 13.40 -20.09
CA GLY A 221 8.61 12.55 -19.12
C GLY A 221 8.48 11.06 -19.41
N LYS A 222 9.46 10.27 -18.96
CA LYS A 222 9.53 8.84 -19.30
C LYS A 222 8.58 7.96 -18.51
N THR A 223 8.57 8.09 -17.20
CA THR A 223 7.76 7.26 -16.29
C THR A 223 7.48 8.04 -15.02
N GLY A 224 6.23 8.12 -14.58
CA GLY A 224 5.89 8.81 -13.34
C GLY A 224 6.45 8.07 -12.12
N LEU A 225 5.99 6.84 -11.91
CA LEU A 225 6.46 5.95 -10.83
C LEU A 225 7.17 4.72 -11.41
N GLU A 226 8.47 4.66 -11.21
CA GLU A 226 9.35 3.56 -11.63
C GLU A 226 9.61 2.60 -10.47
N LEU A 227 9.19 1.36 -10.66
CA LEU A 227 9.28 0.25 -9.72
C LEU A 227 9.99 -0.92 -10.43
N SER A 228 11.25 -0.73 -10.84
CA SER A 228 12.01 -1.79 -11.52
C SER A 228 13.49 -1.92 -11.14
N HIS A 229 13.95 -1.12 -10.18
CA HIS A 229 15.34 -1.15 -9.74
C HIS A 229 15.58 -2.28 -8.73
N GLY A 230 16.24 -3.34 -9.18
CA GLY A 230 16.59 -4.47 -8.32
C GLY A 230 15.39 -5.27 -7.81
N GLU A 231 15.61 -6.00 -6.74
CA GLU A 231 14.62 -6.83 -6.05
C GLU A 231 13.69 -5.98 -5.19
N ILE A 232 12.78 -5.23 -5.81
CA ILE A 232 11.83 -4.37 -5.11
C ILE A 232 10.74 -5.15 -4.38
N GLY A 233 10.27 -4.63 -3.26
CA GLY A 233 9.11 -5.11 -2.50
C GLY A 233 9.47 -6.06 -1.33
N PRO A 234 8.47 -6.50 -0.55
CA PRO A 234 7.11 -5.99 -0.58
C PRO A 234 7.09 -4.51 -0.15
N LEU A 235 6.17 -3.74 -0.74
CA LEU A 235 6.00 -2.31 -0.51
C LEU A 235 4.57 -1.89 -0.80
N LEU A 236 4.18 -0.72 -0.29
CA LEU A 236 2.87 -0.11 -0.49
C LEU A 236 2.95 1.14 -1.38
N VAL A 237 1.97 1.33 -2.25
CA VAL A 237 1.68 2.60 -2.92
C VAL A 237 0.23 2.96 -2.63
N GLU A 238 -0.03 4.08 -1.97
CA GLU A 238 -1.36 4.47 -1.53
C GLU A 238 -1.63 5.94 -1.88
N ASP A 239 -2.80 6.21 -2.45
CA ASP A 239 -3.25 7.59 -2.74
C ASP A 239 -2.22 8.35 -3.60
N VAL A 240 -1.94 7.80 -4.78
CA VAL A 240 -0.97 8.37 -5.73
C VAL A 240 -1.65 8.77 -7.02
N GLU A 241 -1.40 10.00 -7.45
CA GLU A 241 -1.82 10.52 -8.74
C GLU A 241 -0.63 10.78 -9.66
N ILE A 242 -0.75 10.35 -10.92
CA ILE A 242 0.29 10.52 -11.93
C ILE A 242 -0.30 11.14 -13.19
N ILE A 243 0.23 12.30 -13.58
CA ILE A 243 -0.27 13.12 -14.70
C ILE A 243 0.82 13.25 -15.76
N GLY A 244 0.48 12.89 -17.00
CA GLY A 244 1.39 12.91 -18.14
C GLY A 244 2.29 11.66 -18.22
N PHE A 245 3.50 11.84 -18.73
CA PHE A 245 4.49 10.79 -19.01
C PHE A 245 4.16 9.82 -20.14
N ASP A 246 5.19 9.13 -20.65
CA ASP A 246 5.07 7.95 -21.49
C ASP A 246 4.30 6.83 -20.76
N ARG A 247 4.66 6.58 -19.49
CA ARG A 247 4.07 5.55 -18.63
C ARG A 247 3.71 6.16 -17.28
N GLY A 248 2.54 5.84 -16.75
CA GLY A 248 2.17 6.27 -15.41
C GLY A 248 3.01 5.51 -14.39
N ILE A 249 2.80 4.19 -14.34
CA ILE A 249 3.53 3.26 -13.47
C ILE A 249 4.23 2.20 -14.31
N ARG A 250 5.46 1.85 -13.96
CA ARG A 250 6.18 0.72 -14.52
C ARG A 250 6.70 -0.20 -13.44
N THR A 251 6.41 -1.49 -13.56
CA THR A 251 7.01 -2.51 -12.71
C THR A 251 7.93 -3.47 -13.48
N LYS A 252 8.79 -4.20 -12.77
CA LYS A 252 9.57 -5.33 -13.29
C LYS A 252 9.85 -6.34 -12.17
N ASN A 253 10.36 -7.51 -12.55
CA ASN A 253 10.72 -8.64 -11.69
C ASN A 253 9.45 -9.32 -11.16
N GLY A 254 9.50 -10.61 -10.85
CA GLY A 254 8.29 -11.37 -10.45
C GLY A 254 8.28 -11.80 -9.01
N ILE A 255 9.09 -11.18 -8.17
CA ILE A 255 9.31 -11.58 -6.79
C ILE A 255 8.99 -10.41 -5.85
N ASN A 256 9.00 -10.68 -4.55
CA ASN A 256 8.70 -9.76 -3.43
C ASN A 256 7.29 -9.14 -3.35
N SER A 257 6.55 -9.02 -4.45
CA SER A 257 5.20 -8.43 -4.57
C SER A 257 5.11 -6.92 -4.34
N ILE A 258 4.04 -6.32 -4.85
CA ILE A 258 3.71 -4.90 -4.67
C ILE A 258 2.22 -4.77 -4.37
N THR A 259 1.90 -3.92 -3.39
CA THR A 259 0.51 -3.60 -3.01
C THR A 259 0.22 -2.16 -3.36
N MET A 260 -0.94 -1.90 -3.96
CA MET A 260 -1.37 -0.58 -4.37
C MET A 260 -2.84 -0.33 -3.99
N GLN A 261 -3.15 0.88 -3.56
CA GLN A 261 -4.54 1.31 -3.35
C GLN A 261 -4.75 2.78 -3.74
N ASN A 262 -5.95 3.11 -4.22
CA ASN A 262 -6.35 4.48 -4.58
C ASN A 262 -5.35 5.15 -5.53
N ILE A 263 -5.17 4.56 -6.71
CA ILE A 263 -4.20 5.03 -7.71
C ILE A 263 -4.93 5.70 -8.87
N THR A 264 -4.48 6.88 -9.26
CA THR A 264 -5.02 7.62 -10.40
C THR A 264 -3.93 7.90 -11.42
N VAL A 265 -4.14 7.53 -12.69
CA VAL A 265 -3.23 7.82 -13.79
C VAL A 265 -3.96 8.51 -14.93
N LYS A 266 -3.44 9.65 -15.40
CA LYS A 266 -4.07 10.48 -16.41
C LYS A 266 -3.08 10.93 -17.48
N GLU A 267 -3.50 10.90 -18.74
CA GLU A 267 -2.79 11.53 -19.86
C GLU A 267 -1.42 10.94 -20.24
N GLN A 268 -1.27 9.63 -20.06
CA GLN A 268 -0.09 8.90 -20.51
C GLN A 268 -0.03 8.76 -22.04
N ASN A 269 1.18 8.78 -22.61
CA ASN A 269 1.39 8.64 -24.06
C ASN A 269 1.46 7.18 -24.54
N ARG A 270 1.69 6.22 -23.63
CA ARG A 270 1.83 4.78 -23.97
C ARG A 270 0.98 3.83 -23.13
N VAL A 271 0.93 3.98 -21.81
CA VAL A 271 0.15 3.10 -20.91
C VAL A 271 0.02 3.71 -19.52
N GLY A 272 -1.13 3.55 -18.88
CA GLY A 272 -1.35 3.92 -17.48
C GLY A 272 -0.43 3.14 -16.53
N LEU A 273 -0.59 1.81 -16.49
CA LEU A 273 0.24 0.89 -15.70
C LEU A 273 0.82 -0.22 -16.57
N TYR A 274 2.14 -0.36 -16.58
CA TYR A 274 2.85 -1.47 -17.19
C TYR A 274 3.35 -2.44 -16.12
N ASN A 275 2.67 -3.58 -15.95
CA ASN A 275 3.15 -4.65 -15.08
C ASN A 275 4.13 -5.55 -15.86
N GLY A 276 5.43 -5.35 -15.66
CA GLY A 276 6.48 -6.06 -16.39
C GLY A 276 6.78 -7.50 -15.91
N GLY A 277 6.00 -8.02 -14.96
CA GLY A 277 6.16 -9.38 -14.41
C GLY A 277 5.91 -9.50 -12.90
N GLN A 278 5.55 -8.41 -12.21
CA GLN A 278 5.33 -8.38 -10.76
C GLN A 278 4.09 -9.15 -10.31
N VAL A 279 4.09 -9.50 -9.02
CA VAL A 279 2.91 -9.93 -8.29
C VAL A 279 2.27 -8.70 -7.68
N LEU A 280 1.22 -8.19 -8.32
CA LEU A 280 0.62 -6.90 -8.06
C LEU A 280 -0.79 -7.07 -7.49
N SER A 281 -1.03 -6.49 -6.32
CA SER A 281 -2.34 -6.37 -5.69
C SER A 281 -2.78 -4.92 -5.77
N LEU A 282 -3.91 -4.63 -6.43
CA LEU A 282 -4.35 -3.27 -6.74
C LEU A 282 -5.85 -3.10 -6.47
N GLU A 283 -6.18 -2.21 -5.53
CA GLU A 283 -7.53 -1.78 -5.18
C GLU A 283 -7.73 -0.31 -5.57
N GLY A 284 -8.89 0.08 -6.09
CA GLY A 284 -9.18 1.50 -6.34
C GLY A 284 -8.30 2.12 -7.43
N PHE A 285 -8.33 1.58 -8.66
CA PHE A 285 -7.52 2.10 -9.79
C PHE A 285 -8.37 2.92 -10.77
N THR A 286 -8.00 4.17 -10.99
CA THR A 286 -8.62 5.04 -12.00
C THR A 286 -7.62 5.37 -13.10
N SER A 287 -7.96 5.06 -14.34
CA SER A 287 -7.18 5.47 -15.52
C SER A 287 -8.03 6.31 -16.45
N VAL A 288 -7.51 7.46 -16.85
CA VAL A 288 -8.16 8.36 -17.81
C VAL A 288 -7.19 8.64 -18.96
N ASN A 289 -7.33 7.89 -20.05
CA ASN A 289 -6.25 7.77 -21.04
C ASN A 289 -6.73 7.50 -22.47
N SER A 290 -5.90 7.90 -23.44
CA SER A 290 -6.08 7.54 -24.87
C SER A 290 -5.36 6.24 -25.27
N VAL A 291 -4.69 5.63 -24.30
CA VAL A 291 -3.83 4.44 -24.40
C VAL A 291 -4.33 3.35 -23.45
N PRO A 292 -3.81 2.11 -23.49
CA PRO A 292 -4.24 1.08 -22.54
C PRO A 292 -4.10 1.57 -21.09
N ALA A 293 -5.09 1.28 -20.27
CA ALA A 293 -5.04 1.56 -18.85
C ALA A 293 -4.01 0.65 -18.16
N ILE A 294 -4.01 -0.64 -18.51
CA ILE A 294 -3.10 -1.64 -17.94
C ILE A 294 -2.55 -2.54 -19.05
N ILE A 295 -1.24 -2.78 -19.02
CA ILE A 295 -0.61 -3.90 -19.72
C ILE A 295 -0.01 -4.83 -18.67
N ASN A 296 -0.52 -6.06 -18.58
CA ASN A 296 -0.07 -7.09 -17.67
C ASN A 296 0.80 -8.14 -18.39
N GLY A 297 2.11 -7.99 -18.27
CA GLY A 297 3.10 -8.85 -18.90
C GLY A 297 3.72 -8.29 -20.19
N ARG A 298 4.63 -9.07 -20.78
CA ARG A 298 5.27 -8.78 -22.07
C ARG A 298 4.41 -9.30 -23.22
N ASN A 299 4.29 -8.45 -24.25
CA ASN A 299 3.59 -8.64 -25.53
C ASN A 299 2.40 -9.64 -25.52
N PRO A 300 1.13 -9.17 -25.44
CA PRO A 300 -0.05 -10.03 -25.61
C PRO A 300 0.10 -11.00 -26.78
N HIS A 301 0.59 -10.56 -27.94
CA HIS A 301 0.58 -11.36 -29.17
C HIS A 301 1.53 -12.56 -29.19
N ARG A 302 2.37 -12.77 -28.17
CA ARG A 302 3.35 -13.87 -28.14
C ARG A 302 2.92 -15.10 -27.32
N GLY A 303 1.76 -15.07 -26.65
CA GLY A 303 1.17 -16.24 -25.98
C GLY A 303 1.97 -16.84 -24.81
N LYS A 304 3.06 -16.21 -24.36
CA LYS A 304 3.89 -16.67 -23.24
C LYS A 304 3.56 -15.91 -21.97
N ASP A 305 3.23 -16.62 -20.90
CA ASP A 305 3.04 -16.06 -19.57
C ASP A 305 4.39 -15.59 -19.01
N PRO A 306 4.61 -14.28 -18.80
CA PRO A 306 5.86 -13.74 -18.30
C PRO A 306 5.95 -13.78 -16.77
N GLY A 307 5.00 -14.44 -16.08
CA GLY A 307 4.91 -14.58 -14.63
C GLY A 307 4.25 -13.41 -13.90
N GLY A 308 3.72 -12.42 -14.63
CA GLY A 308 2.97 -11.31 -14.05
C GLY A 308 1.63 -11.78 -13.48
N THR A 309 1.40 -11.50 -12.20
CA THR A 309 0.15 -11.82 -11.50
C THR A 309 -0.52 -10.52 -11.10
N LEU A 310 -1.73 -10.27 -11.58
CA LEU A 310 -2.49 -9.06 -11.26
C LEU A 310 -3.78 -9.44 -10.53
N THR A 311 -3.92 -8.94 -9.31
CA THR A 311 -5.19 -8.90 -8.57
C THR A 311 -5.71 -7.48 -8.65
N LEU A 312 -6.77 -7.25 -9.42
CA LEU A 312 -7.34 -5.92 -9.68
C LEU A 312 -8.77 -5.86 -9.14
N ILE A 313 -9.04 -4.98 -8.19
CA ILE A 313 -10.37 -4.81 -7.62
C ILE A 313 -10.78 -3.33 -7.62
N ASN A 314 -12.06 -3.05 -7.84
CA ASN A 314 -12.62 -1.69 -7.85
C ASN A 314 -11.87 -0.73 -8.79
N ALA A 315 -11.97 -0.94 -10.11
CA ALA A 315 -11.26 -0.12 -11.09
C ALA A 315 -12.20 0.60 -12.06
N LYS A 316 -11.85 1.84 -12.42
CA LYS A 316 -12.54 2.69 -13.39
C LYS A 316 -11.60 3.05 -14.54
N LEU A 317 -11.86 2.51 -15.73
CA LEU A 317 -11.01 2.63 -16.91
C LEU A 317 -11.71 3.48 -17.98
N ILE A 318 -11.25 4.71 -18.18
CA ILE A 318 -11.90 5.70 -19.06
C ILE A 318 -11.00 5.96 -20.26
N GLY A 319 -11.41 5.43 -21.41
CA GLY A 319 -10.79 5.65 -22.71
C GLY A 319 -11.22 7.00 -23.30
N ARG A 320 -10.27 7.91 -23.51
CA ARG A 320 -10.52 9.20 -24.18
C ARG A 320 -10.02 9.13 -25.64
N THR A 321 -10.63 9.91 -26.53
CA THR A 321 -10.28 10.03 -27.97
C THR A 321 -10.61 8.84 -28.89
N ARG A 322 -10.48 9.04 -30.22
CA ARG A 322 -10.64 7.97 -31.22
C ARG A 322 -9.60 6.85 -31.08
N ARG A 323 -8.42 7.13 -30.51
CA ARG A 323 -7.36 6.12 -30.29
C ARG A 323 -7.80 5.07 -29.27
N ALA A 324 -8.45 5.48 -28.17
CA ALA A 324 -8.95 4.55 -27.16
C ALA A 324 -10.02 3.60 -27.72
N LYS A 325 -10.89 4.08 -28.62
CA LYS A 325 -11.92 3.25 -29.29
C LYS A 325 -11.36 2.08 -30.11
N ARG A 326 -10.05 2.08 -30.43
CA ARG A 326 -9.35 1.00 -31.14
C ARG A 326 -8.47 0.15 -30.21
N THR A 327 -8.47 0.45 -28.92
CA THR A 327 -7.55 -0.08 -27.90
C THR A 327 -8.33 -0.84 -26.83
N SER A 328 -7.77 -1.95 -26.32
CA SER A 328 -8.31 -2.63 -25.13
C SER A 328 -7.90 -1.89 -23.86
N ALA A 329 -8.81 -1.76 -22.88
CA ALA A 329 -8.49 -1.10 -21.61
C ALA A 329 -7.37 -1.85 -20.86
N ILE A 330 -7.49 -3.18 -20.80
CA ILE A 330 -6.49 -4.09 -20.24
C ILE A 330 -5.97 -5.02 -21.34
N SER A 331 -4.66 -5.16 -21.44
CA SER A 331 -4.02 -6.20 -22.23
C SER A 331 -3.20 -7.13 -21.35
N SER A 332 -3.27 -8.45 -21.55
CA SER A 332 -2.58 -9.41 -20.68
C SER A 332 -1.97 -10.61 -21.40
N THR A 333 -0.78 -11.03 -20.95
CA THR A 333 -0.25 -12.39 -21.12
C THR A 333 -0.13 -13.18 -19.82
N GLY A 334 -0.31 -12.53 -18.67
CA GLY A 334 -0.18 -13.15 -17.34
C GLY A 334 -1.51 -13.49 -16.67
N PHE A 335 -1.42 -13.85 -15.38
CA PHE A 335 -2.56 -14.17 -14.54
C PHE A 335 -3.33 -12.91 -14.14
N ILE A 336 -4.66 -12.99 -14.16
CA ILE A 336 -5.56 -11.93 -13.67
C ILE A 336 -6.64 -12.55 -12.80
N TYR A 337 -6.81 -12.00 -11.61
CA TYR A 337 -8.06 -11.96 -10.88
C TYR A 337 -8.59 -10.52 -10.95
N ALA A 338 -9.85 -10.33 -11.36
CA ALA A 338 -10.47 -9.03 -11.47
C ALA A 338 -11.86 -9.01 -10.83
N ARG A 339 -12.19 -7.94 -10.09
CA ARG A 339 -13.51 -7.74 -9.47
C ARG A 339 -13.94 -6.27 -9.54
N ASN A 340 -15.21 -6.01 -9.83
CA ASN A 340 -15.78 -4.65 -9.90
C ASN A 340 -14.98 -3.71 -10.83
N ILE A 341 -14.85 -4.09 -12.10
CA ILE A 341 -14.20 -3.26 -13.12
C ILE A 341 -15.26 -2.59 -13.96
N ILE A 342 -15.16 -1.26 -14.10
CA ILE A 342 -15.99 -0.48 -15.02
C ILE A 342 -15.08 0.14 -16.07
N SER A 343 -15.49 0.07 -17.32
CA SER A 343 -14.74 0.56 -18.46
C SER A 343 -15.64 1.30 -19.44
N SER A 344 -15.18 2.43 -19.96
CA SER A 344 -15.87 3.19 -21.01
C SER A 344 -14.87 3.73 -22.04
N GLY A 345 -15.33 4.01 -23.27
CA GLY A 345 -14.53 4.62 -24.33
C GLY A 345 -13.42 3.75 -24.97
N TYR A 346 -13.16 2.55 -24.43
CA TYR A 346 -12.28 1.54 -25.03
C TYR A 346 -13.04 0.59 -25.96
N ARG A 347 -12.31 -0.09 -26.85
CA ARG A 347 -12.87 -1.12 -27.75
C ARG A 347 -13.47 -2.31 -26.98
N ASP A 348 -12.75 -2.75 -25.95
CA ASP A 348 -13.10 -3.85 -25.07
C ASP A 348 -12.35 -3.68 -23.73
N ILE A 349 -12.85 -4.34 -22.68
CA ILE A 349 -12.30 -4.22 -21.32
C ILE A 349 -10.97 -4.98 -21.23
N LEU A 350 -10.94 -6.20 -21.78
CA LEU A 350 -9.78 -7.08 -21.69
C LEU A 350 -9.51 -7.74 -23.05
N SER A 351 -8.25 -7.71 -23.48
CA SER A 351 -7.70 -8.65 -24.46
C SER A 351 -6.59 -9.47 -23.81
N SER A 352 -6.72 -10.80 -23.84
CA SER A 352 -5.79 -11.71 -23.18
C SER A 352 -5.28 -12.80 -24.12
N ASN A 353 -3.99 -13.05 -24.04
CA ASN A 353 -3.33 -14.20 -24.65
C ASN A 353 -2.68 -15.12 -23.63
N ALA A 354 -3.02 -14.95 -22.34
CA ALA A 354 -2.70 -15.94 -21.32
C ALA A 354 -3.33 -17.29 -21.69
N ARG A 355 -2.62 -18.38 -21.38
CA ARG A 355 -3.09 -19.76 -21.64
C ARG A 355 -4.46 -19.96 -20.95
N GLN A 356 -5.41 -20.59 -21.64
CA GLN A 356 -6.79 -20.87 -21.16
C GLN A 356 -7.64 -19.65 -20.76
N ALA A 357 -7.14 -18.42 -20.93
CA ALA A 357 -7.93 -17.24 -20.66
C ALA A 357 -8.93 -16.96 -21.79
N LYS A 358 -10.09 -16.39 -21.45
CA LYS A 358 -10.97 -15.77 -22.43
C LYS A 358 -10.20 -14.71 -23.22
N LYS A 359 -10.18 -14.85 -24.55
CA LYS A 359 -9.36 -13.99 -25.44
C LYS A 359 -9.77 -12.52 -25.40
N ARG A 360 -11.07 -12.26 -25.22
CA ARG A 360 -11.62 -10.90 -25.19
C ARG A 360 -12.82 -10.79 -24.25
N ILE A 361 -12.93 -9.69 -23.51
CA ILE A 361 -14.12 -9.32 -22.74
C ILE A 361 -14.62 -7.97 -23.25
N LYS A 362 -15.78 -7.98 -23.94
CA LYS A 362 -16.49 -6.78 -24.40
C LYS A 362 -17.39 -6.22 -23.29
N GLY A 363 -18.05 -5.08 -23.56
CA GLY A 363 -18.97 -4.42 -22.63
C GLY A 363 -18.30 -3.34 -21.79
N ASN A 364 -19.00 -2.89 -20.75
CA ASN A 364 -18.58 -1.80 -19.88
C ASN A 364 -18.32 -2.23 -18.42
N LYS A 365 -18.55 -3.50 -18.07
CA LYS A 365 -18.42 -4.01 -16.70
C LYS A 365 -17.82 -5.42 -16.63
N ILE A 366 -17.02 -5.68 -15.61
CA ILE A 366 -16.67 -7.01 -15.10
C ILE A 366 -17.07 -7.06 -13.63
N ASP A 367 -18.03 -7.93 -13.28
CA ASP A 367 -18.36 -8.17 -11.88
C ASP A 367 -17.25 -8.96 -11.18
N GLU A 368 -16.89 -10.12 -11.72
CA GLU A 368 -15.74 -10.92 -11.27
C GLU A 368 -15.21 -11.77 -12.43
N TYR A 369 -13.89 -11.88 -12.55
CA TYR A 369 -13.21 -12.59 -13.63
C TYR A 369 -11.90 -13.21 -13.16
N THR A 370 -11.59 -14.39 -13.70
CA THR A 370 -10.36 -15.12 -13.46
C THR A 370 -9.80 -15.64 -14.78
N THR A 371 -8.48 -15.59 -14.96
CA THR A 371 -7.82 -16.18 -16.15
C THR A 371 -7.73 -17.70 -16.10
N ARG A 372 -8.07 -18.31 -14.95
CA ARG A 372 -8.01 -19.75 -14.70
C ARG A 372 -9.29 -20.21 -14.01
N PRO A 373 -9.66 -21.50 -14.13
CA PRO A 373 -10.80 -22.05 -13.40
C PRO A 373 -10.70 -21.79 -11.89
N VAL A 374 -11.84 -21.50 -11.27
CA VAL A 374 -11.96 -21.38 -9.82
C VAL A 374 -11.78 -22.75 -9.19
N LEU A 375 -10.91 -22.86 -8.19
CA LEU A 375 -10.62 -24.10 -7.50
C LEU A 375 -11.39 -24.19 -6.18
N ALA A 376 -11.88 -25.38 -5.85
CA ALA A 376 -12.53 -25.71 -4.58
C ALA A 376 -12.34 -27.21 -4.29
N LYS A 377 -12.52 -27.64 -3.04
CA LYS A 377 -12.46 -29.07 -2.67
C LYS A 377 -13.80 -29.66 -2.22
N PHE A 378 -14.70 -28.79 -1.80
CA PHE A 378 -16.09 -29.10 -1.53
C PHE A 378 -16.96 -28.22 -2.43
N PRO A 379 -18.27 -28.52 -2.58
CA PRO A 379 -19.19 -27.61 -3.23
C PRO A 379 -19.11 -26.21 -2.59
N SER A 380 -18.73 -25.22 -3.37
CA SER A 380 -18.54 -23.83 -2.92
C SER A 380 -19.05 -22.87 -3.99
N PRO A 381 -19.46 -21.65 -3.61
CA PRO A 381 -19.64 -20.57 -4.57
C PRO A 381 -18.39 -20.37 -5.42
N LYS A 382 -18.57 -20.03 -6.70
CA LYS A 382 -17.47 -19.76 -7.65
C LYS A 382 -17.01 -18.28 -7.64
N LYS A 383 -17.39 -17.53 -6.62
CA LYS A 383 -17.07 -16.12 -6.40
C LYS A 383 -16.24 -15.99 -5.14
N SER A 384 -15.40 -14.96 -5.04
CA SER A 384 -14.72 -14.57 -3.81
C SER A 384 -15.68 -14.20 -2.68
N LEU A 385 -15.18 -14.08 -1.44
CA LEU A 385 -16.03 -13.77 -0.29
C LEU A 385 -16.67 -12.38 -0.37
N GLN A 386 -16.00 -11.46 -1.07
CA GLN A 386 -16.43 -10.07 -1.21
C GLN A 386 -16.72 -9.44 0.15
N LEU A 387 -15.80 -9.64 1.11
CA LEU A 387 -15.92 -8.98 2.41
C LEU A 387 -15.93 -7.46 2.20
N PRO A 388 -16.67 -6.69 3.04
CA PRO A 388 -16.72 -5.24 2.92
C PRO A 388 -15.32 -4.64 2.97
N ILE A 389 -15.03 -3.73 2.04
CA ILE A 389 -13.76 -3.00 2.01
C ILE A 389 -13.97 -1.68 2.73
N LYS A 390 -13.23 -1.44 3.82
CA LYS A 390 -13.19 -0.15 4.49
C LYS A 390 -11.88 0.56 4.24
N LYS A 391 -11.94 1.87 3.98
CA LYS A 391 -10.75 2.73 3.86
C LYS A 391 -10.12 2.94 5.23
N PHE A 392 -8.84 3.28 5.22
CA PHE A 392 -8.12 3.71 6.40
C PHE A 392 -8.85 4.89 7.06
N PRO A 393 -9.12 4.86 8.38
CA PRO A 393 -9.74 5.98 9.07
C PRO A 393 -8.74 7.15 9.15
N LYS A 394 -9.07 8.28 8.52
CA LYS A 394 -8.29 9.52 8.64
C LYS A 394 -8.84 10.33 9.81
N ILE A 395 -7.97 10.73 10.74
CA ILE A 395 -8.30 11.69 11.80
C ILE A 395 -7.46 12.95 11.60
N ALA A 396 -8.01 14.11 11.96
CA ALA A 396 -7.28 15.37 11.89
C ALA A 396 -5.99 15.33 12.73
N TRP A 397 -4.97 16.02 12.24
CA TRP A 397 -3.76 16.28 13.02
C TRP A 397 -4.09 17.25 14.15
N ASP A 398 -3.58 16.97 15.35
CA ASP A 398 -3.68 17.91 16.46
C ASP A 398 -2.73 19.07 16.22
N ASP A 399 -3.07 20.21 16.80
CA ASP A 399 -2.14 21.32 17.01
C ASP A 399 -0.82 20.79 17.62
N PRO A 400 0.34 20.97 16.96
CA PRO A 400 1.61 20.42 17.43
C PRO A 400 1.97 20.87 18.85
N ASP A 401 1.53 22.05 19.30
CA ASP A 401 1.82 22.55 20.65
C ASP A 401 1.07 21.78 21.75
N LYS A 402 0.08 20.95 21.37
CA LYS A 402 -0.67 20.07 22.28
C LYS A 402 -0.14 18.65 22.34
N TRP A 403 0.91 18.33 21.58
CA TRP A 403 1.52 17.01 21.60
C TRP A 403 2.48 16.93 22.78
N VAL A 404 2.56 15.77 23.41
CA VAL A 404 3.52 15.51 24.48
C VAL A 404 4.58 14.54 24.03
N ASN A 405 5.83 14.78 24.40
CA ASN A 405 6.96 13.91 24.12
C ASN A 405 7.25 13.05 25.36
N VAL A 406 7.46 11.75 25.16
CA VAL A 406 7.80 10.81 26.26
C VAL A 406 9.07 11.20 27.02
N GLU A 407 10.01 11.91 26.40
CA GLU A 407 11.22 12.42 27.07
C GLU A 407 10.89 13.47 28.13
N ASP A 408 9.82 14.25 27.97
CA ASP A 408 9.37 15.26 28.95
C ASP A 408 8.88 14.60 30.26
N PHE A 409 8.64 13.29 30.24
CA PHE A 409 8.21 12.47 31.37
C PHE A 409 9.33 11.56 31.90
N GLY A 410 10.57 11.78 31.45
CA GLY A 410 11.75 11.08 31.95
C GLY A 410 12.15 9.81 31.19
N ALA A 411 11.58 9.55 30.01
CA ALA A 411 12.04 8.45 29.16
C ALA A 411 13.41 8.77 28.54
N VAL A 412 14.34 7.81 28.54
CA VAL A 412 15.70 8.01 28.04
C VAL A 412 16.09 6.89 27.08
N GLY A 413 16.26 7.23 25.80
CA GLY A 413 16.64 6.26 24.79
C GLY A 413 18.07 5.72 24.96
N ASN A 414 18.26 4.42 24.72
CA ASN A 414 19.54 3.69 24.73
C ASN A 414 20.25 3.56 26.11
N ASP A 415 19.60 3.87 27.23
CA ASP A 415 20.22 3.67 28.56
C ASP A 415 19.97 2.26 29.14
N GLY A 416 19.10 1.47 28.48
CA GLY A 416 18.74 0.11 28.88
C GLY A 416 17.82 0.01 30.10
N LYS A 417 17.38 1.14 30.66
CA LYS A 417 16.44 1.20 31.79
C LYS A 417 15.00 1.11 31.30
N ASP A 418 14.10 0.71 32.19
CA ASP A 418 12.69 0.57 31.85
C ASP A 418 11.98 1.93 31.81
N ASP A 419 11.56 2.35 30.62
CA ASP A 419 10.85 3.60 30.35
C ASP A 419 9.32 3.48 30.56
N THR A 420 8.81 2.32 30.97
CA THR A 420 7.36 2.06 31.05
C THR A 420 6.61 3.12 31.86
N VAL A 421 7.17 3.56 33.00
CA VAL A 421 6.53 4.57 33.87
C VAL A 421 6.44 5.93 33.17
N ALA A 422 7.52 6.37 32.54
CA ALA A 422 7.57 7.64 31.80
C ALA A 422 6.59 7.63 30.62
N PHE A 423 6.55 6.54 29.85
CA PHE A 423 5.61 6.37 28.74
C PHE A 423 4.16 6.39 29.23
N GLN A 424 3.87 5.70 30.34
CA GLN A 424 2.50 5.67 30.88
C GLN A 424 2.09 7.06 31.39
N ALA A 425 2.99 7.80 32.05
CA ALA A 425 2.74 9.16 32.49
C ALA A 425 2.45 10.11 31.31
N ALA A 426 3.20 10.00 30.21
CA ALA A 426 2.94 10.77 28.99
C ALA A 426 1.54 10.48 28.41
N ILE A 427 1.13 9.21 28.38
CA ILE A 427 -0.21 8.79 27.92
C ILE A 427 -1.32 9.30 28.84
N ASP A 428 -1.09 9.25 30.15
CA ASP A 428 -2.07 9.64 31.16
C ASP A 428 -2.11 11.16 31.42
N SER A 429 -1.27 11.95 30.74
CA SER A 429 -1.21 13.42 30.85
C SER A 429 -2.49 14.14 30.37
N GLY A 430 -3.36 13.45 29.65
CA GLY A 430 -4.56 14.02 29.02
C GLY A 430 -4.36 14.48 27.57
N ALA A 431 -3.13 14.43 27.05
CA ALA A 431 -2.85 14.73 25.65
C ALA A 431 -3.50 13.74 24.69
N THR A 432 -3.93 14.22 23.53
CA THR A 432 -4.52 13.38 22.47
C THR A 432 -3.46 12.75 21.57
N THR A 433 -2.31 13.38 21.44
CA THR A 433 -1.17 12.89 20.66
C THR A 433 0.09 12.78 21.53
N VAL A 434 0.67 11.58 21.60
CA VAL A 434 1.95 11.31 22.26
C VAL A 434 2.97 10.92 21.19
N ILE A 435 4.13 11.59 21.19
CA ILE A 435 5.22 11.35 20.24
C ILE A 435 6.42 10.64 20.89
N VAL A 436 6.99 9.69 20.16
CA VAL A 436 8.23 8.98 20.52
C VAL A 436 9.35 9.37 19.53
N PRO A 437 10.33 10.18 19.94
CA PRO A 437 11.32 10.72 19.03
C PRO A 437 12.37 9.68 18.62
N ARG A 438 12.87 9.75 17.38
CA ARG A 438 14.04 8.97 16.96
C ARG A 438 15.35 9.56 17.48
N LYS A 439 15.56 9.44 18.79
CA LYS A 439 16.83 9.75 19.50
C LYS A 439 17.50 8.51 20.09
N GLY A 440 16.76 7.42 20.25
CA GLY A 440 17.29 6.14 20.69
C GLY A 440 16.25 5.03 20.62
N THR A 441 16.58 3.91 21.26
CA THR A 441 15.66 2.80 21.52
C THR A 441 15.22 2.86 22.97
N PHE A 442 13.92 2.99 23.20
CA PHE A 442 13.30 3.01 24.53
C PHE A 442 12.91 1.58 24.94
N THR A 443 13.04 1.26 26.22
CA THR A 443 12.79 -0.10 26.74
C THR A 443 11.49 -0.16 27.53
N ILE A 444 10.56 -1.02 27.13
CA ILE A 444 9.30 -1.26 27.82
C ILE A 444 9.33 -2.67 28.42
N ASN A 445 9.52 -2.78 29.74
CA ASN A 445 9.51 -4.07 30.45
C ASN A 445 8.24 -4.32 31.26
N GLY A 446 7.43 -3.29 31.52
CA GLY A 446 6.15 -3.39 32.22
C GLY A 446 4.93 -3.44 31.29
N ASN A 447 3.78 -3.05 31.82
CA ASN A 447 2.51 -3.00 31.10
C ASN A 447 2.18 -1.56 30.70
N LEU A 448 2.30 -1.25 29.41
CA LEU A 448 1.93 0.05 28.86
C LEU A 448 0.52 -0.01 28.26
N ARG A 449 -0.37 0.86 28.72
CA ARG A 449 -1.78 0.93 28.30
C ARG A 449 -2.02 2.16 27.46
N LEU A 450 -2.36 1.98 26.19
CA LEU A 450 -2.76 3.05 25.28
C LEU A 450 -4.24 3.37 25.54
N ARG A 451 -4.51 4.31 26.47
CA ARG A 451 -5.83 4.54 27.09
C ARG A 451 -6.19 6.03 27.21
N GLY A 452 -7.32 6.31 27.86
CA GLY A 452 -7.71 7.67 28.24
C GLY A 452 -7.97 8.55 27.01
N ASN A 453 -7.41 9.76 26.99
CA ASN A 453 -7.60 10.72 25.90
C ASN A 453 -6.70 10.45 24.67
N LEU A 454 -5.80 9.47 24.75
CA LEU A 454 -4.87 9.17 23.66
C LEU A 454 -5.61 8.71 22.42
N ARG A 455 -5.47 9.44 21.31
CA ARG A 455 -5.99 9.07 19.99
C ARG A 455 -4.90 8.81 18.95
N ARG A 456 -3.69 9.34 19.14
CA ARG A 456 -2.52 9.08 18.29
C ARG A 456 -1.29 8.81 19.15
N PHE A 457 -0.71 7.63 19.00
CA PHE A 457 0.60 7.24 19.52
C PHE A 457 1.54 7.11 18.33
N ILE A 458 2.45 8.05 18.16
CA ILE A 458 3.24 8.18 16.93
C ILE A 458 4.73 8.21 17.23
N GLY A 459 5.53 7.51 16.43
CA GLY A 459 6.97 7.69 16.42
C GLY A 459 7.41 8.63 15.30
N SER A 460 8.54 9.32 15.44
CA SER A 460 9.29 9.83 14.28
C SER A 460 10.24 8.74 13.74
N THR A 461 9.73 7.51 13.65
CA THR A 461 10.46 6.22 13.64
C THR A 461 11.07 5.80 14.98
N GLY A 462 10.49 6.24 16.11
CA GLY A 462 10.94 5.92 17.47
C GLY A 462 11.24 4.42 17.67
N GLY A 463 12.37 4.11 18.31
CA GLY A 463 12.81 2.74 18.55
C GLY A 463 12.19 2.17 19.83
N LEU A 464 11.62 0.97 19.76
CA LEU A 464 11.09 0.25 20.93
C LEU A 464 11.75 -1.11 21.10
N ASN A 465 12.02 -1.49 22.34
CA ASN A 465 12.50 -2.81 22.74
C ASN A 465 11.88 -3.20 24.10
N GLY A 466 12.11 -4.44 24.53
CA GLY A 466 11.81 -4.85 25.90
C GLY A 466 11.15 -6.23 25.97
N LYS A 467 10.62 -6.55 27.14
CA LYS A 467 9.94 -7.82 27.45
C LYS A 467 8.53 -7.64 28.00
N GLY A 468 8.07 -6.40 28.09
CA GLY A 468 6.75 -6.03 28.60
C GLY A 468 5.64 -6.24 27.59
N GLU A 469 4.54 -5.52 27.81
CA GLU A 469 3.37 -5.54 26.95
C GLU A 469 2.89 -4.12 26.63
N ILE A 470 2.54 -3.87 25.37
CA ILE A 470 1.81 -2.66 24.95
C ILE A 470 0.39 -3.08 24.57
N VAL A 471 -0.59 -2.48 25.23
CA VAL A 471 -2.00 -2.86 25.13
C VAL A 471 -2.81 -1.67 24.62
N ALA A 472 -3.40 -1.80 23.43
CA ALA A 472 -4.47 -0.90 23.00
C ALA A 472 -5.72 -1.17 23.85
N ASP A 473 -6.10 -0.17 24.64
CA ASP A 473 -7.17 -0.24 25.64
C ASP A 473 -8.32 0.73 25.31
N ASN A 474 -9.41 0.64 26.08
CA ASN A 474 -10.51 1.57 25.99
C ASN A 474 -10.04 3.00 26.34
N GLY A 475 -10.74 3.98 25.78
CA GLY A 475 -10.41 5.39 25.90
C GLY A 475 -11.56 6.26 25.37
N ASN A 476 -11.39 7.57 25.47
CA ASN A 476 -12.45 8.55 25.23
C ASN A 476 -12.75 8.79 23.74
N HIS A 477 -11.87 8.33 22.86
CA HIS A 477 -12.03 8.48 21.41
C HIS A 477 -12.31 7.14 20.73
N SER A 478 -13.19 7.16 19.72
CA SER A 478 -13.58 5.96 18.97
C SER A 478 -12.44 5.33 18.15
N THR A 479 -11.36 6.06 17.89
CA THR A 479 -10.20 5.61 17.09
C THR A 479 -8.89 5.83 17.83
N LEU A 480 -7.96 4.87 17.72
CA LEU A 480 -6.56 4.95 18.14
C LEU A 480 -5.67 4.68 16.93
N ILE A 481 -4.78 5.61 16.61
CA ILE A 481 -3.74 5.41 15.60
C ILE A 481 -2.39 5.16 16.27
N VAL A 482 -1.74 4.06 15.90
CA VAL A 482 -0.36 3.71 16.27
C VAL A 482 0.48 3.66 15.01
N GLU A 483 1.45 4.57 14.86
CA GLU A 483 2.19 4.68 13.60
C GLU A 483 3.67 5.07 13.73
N ASP A 484 4.46 4.67 12.72
CA ASP A 484 5.88 5.01 12.53
C ASP A 484 6.79 4.59 13.70
N PHE A 485 6.75 3.31 14.05
CA PHE A 485 7.64 2.69 15.05
C PHE A 485 8.59 1.67 14.43
N PHE A 486 9.82 1.66 14.96
CA PHE A 486 10.78 0.59 14.70
C PHE A 486 10.91 -0.29 15.95
N ILE A 487 10.45 -1.54 15.89
CA ILE A 487 10.67 -2.48 16.98
C ILE A 487 12.00 -3.18 16.73
N THR A 488 12.84 -3.25 17.77
CA THR A 488 14.14 -3.93 17.67
C THR A 488 13.93 -5.40 17.30
N HIS A 489 14.68 -5.87 16.30
CA HIS A 489 14.60 -7.24 15.85
C HIS A 489 14.86 -8.22 17.01
N LYS A 490 13.99 -9.25 17.15
CA LYS A 490 13.96 -10.20 18.28
C LYS A 490 13.57 -9.60 19.64
N SER A 491 12.99 -8.40 19.68
CA SER A 491 12.32 -7.89 20.87
C SER A 491 11.30 -8.92 21.39
N LYS A 492 11.14 -8.98 22.71
CA LYS A 492 10.15 -9.81 23.39
C LYS A 492 8.88 -9.04 23.74
N LEU A 493 8.80 -7.77 23.33
CA LEU A 493 7.67 -6.88 23.57
C LEU A 493 6.41 -7.44 22.92
N LYS A 494 5.35 -7.62 23.70
CA LYS A 494 4.08 -8.18 23.22
C LYS A 494 3.12 -7.05 22.91
N TRP A 495 2.46 -7.11 21.76
CA TRP A 495 1.40 -6.16 21.41
C TRP A 495 0.04 -6.82 21.51
N LYS A 496 -0.86 -6.16 22.22
CA LYS A 496 -2.24 -6.63 22.43
C LYS A 496 -3.24 -5.55 22.05
N ASN A 497 -4.38 -5.97 21.55
CA ASN A 497 -5.55 -5.13 21.37
C ASN A 497 -6.74 -5.77 22.10
N ILE A 498 -7.28 -5.08 23.11
CA ILE A 498 -8.46 -5.54 23.86
C ILE A 498 -9.65 -4.58 23.77
N THR A 499 -9.50 -3.50 22.99
CA THR A 499 -10.42 -2.37 23.02
C THR A 499 -11.63 -2.56 22.08
N ASN A 500 -12.70 -1.82 22.36
CA ASN A 500 -13.83 -1.67 21.44
C ASN A 500 -13.64 -0.54 20.41
N ARG A 501 -12.57 0.25 20.55
CA ARG A 501 -12.19 1.31 19.61
C ARG A 501 -11.71 0.73 18.30
N THR A 502 -11.86 1.50 17.22
CA THR A 502 -11.10 1.26 16.00
C THR A 502 -9.61 1.45 16.28
N VAL A 503 -8.76 0.48 15.93
CA VAL A 503 -7.30 0.57 16.12
C VAL A 503 -6.58 0.46 14.79
N VAL A 504 -5.61 1.33 14.58
CA VAL A 504 -4.75 1.34 13.40
C VAL A 504 -3.31 1.06 13.81
N TYR A 505 -2.65 0.15 13.10
CA TYR A 505 -1.20 -0.06 13.15
C TYR A 505 -0.60 0.22 11.77
N ARG A 506 0.26 1.24 11.66
CA ARG A 506 0.76 1.72 10.36
C ARG A 506 2.27 1.94 10.35
N SER A 507 2.95 1.47 9.30
CA SER A 507 4.40 1.68 9.11
C SER A 507 5.22 1.24 10.32
N MET A 508 5.02 -0.01 10.71
CA MET A 508 5.69 -0.63 11.84
C MET A 508 6.43 -1.88 11.39
N SER A 509 7.62 -2.13 11.95
CA SER A 509 8.38 -3.35 11.67
C SER A 509 8.64 -4.17 12.93
N ASP A 510 8.71 -5.49 12.76
CA ASP A 510 9.14 -6.46 13.78
C ASP A 510 8.24 -6.52 15.04
N PHE A 511 6.92 -6.38 14.90
CA PHE A 511 5.97 -6.51 16.03
C PHE A 511 4.94 -7.62 15.82
N ASP A 512 4.55 -8.32 16.89
CA ASP A 512 3.56 -9.41 16.87
C ASP A 512 2.29 -9.01 17.62
N LEU A 513 1.13 -9.23 17.01
CA LEU A 513 -0.16 -8.75 17.53
C LEU A 513 -1.10 -9.87 17.97
N GLU A 514 -1.65 -9.74 19.17
CA GLU A 514 -2.81 -10.48 19.65
C GLU A 514 -4.02 -9.57 19.88
N SER A 515 -5.04 -9.75 19.05
CA SER A 515 -6.26 -8.93 19.09
C SER A 515 -7.44 -9.74 19.60
N LYS A 516 -8.01 -9.29 20.72
CA LYS A 516 -9.21 -9.82 21.41
C LYS A 516 -10.33 -8.78 21.50
N GLY A 517 -10.07 -7.54 21.11
CA GLY A 517 -11.05 -6.45 21.09
C GLY A 517 -12.21 -6.70 20.14
N THR A 518 -13.22 -5.85 20.22
CA THR A 518 -14.40 -5.89 19.33
C THR A 518 -14.38 -4.80 18.27
N GLY A 519 -13.53 -3.78 18.43
CA GLY A 519 -13.41 -2.70 17.47
C GLY A 519 -12.68 -3.11 16.20
N ASP A 520 -12.91 -2.35 15.13
CA ASP A 520 -12.28 -2.54 13.82
C ASP A 520 -10.75 -2.43 13.92
N VAL A 521 -10.01 -3.25 13.17
CA VAL A 521 -8.54 -3.19 13.14
C VAL A 521 -8.04 -2.93 11.73
N PHE A 522 -7.16 -1.94 11.59
CA PHE A 522 -6.45 -1.65 10.35
C PHE A 522 -4.96 -1.92 10.53
N ILE A 523 -4.36 -2.64 9.60
CA ILE A 523 -2.92 -2.95 9.57
C ILE A 523 -2.41 -2.55 8.19
N ASP A 524 -1.44 -1.65 8.13
CA ASP A 524 -0.97 -1.11 6.85
C ASP A 524 0.54 -0.88 6.82
N ASP A 525 1.22 -1.46 5.83
CA ASP A 525 2.68 -1.39 5.67
C ASP A 525 3.42 -1.91 6.90
N VAL A 526 3.22 -3.20 7.21
CA VAL A 526 3.70 -3.80 8.46
C VAL A 526 4.50 -5.07 8.22
N VAL A 527 5.58 -5.21 8.99
CA VAL A 527 6.36 -6.46 9.13
C VAL A 527 6.07 -7.07 10.49
N MET A 528 5.67 -8.35 10.51
CA MET A 528 5.38 -9.09 11.73
C MET A 528 5.76 -10.57 11.61
N GLY A 529 5.85 -11.30 12.72
CA GLY A 529 5.98 -12.76 12.72
C GLY A 529 4.63 -13.47 12.94
N LYS A 530 3.74 -12.83 13.69
CA LYS A 530 2.53 -13.43 14.26
C LYS A 530 1.36 -12.44 14.32
N LEU A 531 0.21 -12.88 13.80
CA LEU A 531 -1.09 -12.22 13.98
C LEU A 531 -2.11 -13.20 14.57
N ARG A 532 -2.77 -12.82 15.66
CA ARG A 532 -3.84 -13.59 16.30
C ARG A 532 -5.10 -12.74 16.39
N LEU A 533 -6.15 -13.17 15.70
CA LEU A 533 -7.48 -12.59 15.78
C LEU A 533 -8.36 -13.57 16.55
N LEU A 534 -8.75 -13.18 17.75
CA LEU A 534 -9.30 -14.08 18.75
C LEU A 534 -10.74 -13.75 19.16
N ASN A 535 -11.37 -12.78 18.48
CA ASN A 535 -12.74 -12.39 18.76
C ASN A 535 -13.60 -12.45 17.48
N PRO A 536 -14.70 -13.22 17.46
CA PRO A 536 -15.54 -13.36 16.28
C PRO A 536 -16.32 -12.09 15.89
N LYS A 537 -16.44 -11.12 16.80
CA LYS A 537 -17.10 -9.83 16.51
C LYS A 537 -16.20 -8.87 15.75
N GLN A 538 -14.90 -9.15 15.65
CA GLN A 538 -13.92 -8.22 15.10
C GLN A 538 -13.87 -8.28 13.57
N SER A 539 -13.72 -7.11 12.95
CA SER A 539 -13.39 -6.97 11.52
C SER A 539 -12.00 -6.35 11.34
N VAL A 540 -11.24 -6.88 10.40
CA VAL A 540 -9.82 -6.55 10.21
C VAL A 540 -9.54 -6.30 8.73
N TRP A 541 -8.86 -5.20 8.44
CA TRP A 541 -8.37 -4.84 7.11
C TRP A 541 -6.85 -4.69 7.12
N ALA A 542 -6.15 -5.60 6.45
CA ALA A 542 -4.71 -5.56 6.30
C ALA A 542 -4.30 -5.19 4.86
N ARG A 543 -3.27 -4.37 4.71
CA ARG A 543 -2.70 -3.94 3.43
C ARG A 543 -1.19 -4.00 3.49
N GLN A 544 -0.57 -4.58 2.46
CA GLN A 544 0.87 -4.84 2.44
C GLN A 544 1.30 -5.52 3.75
N LEU A 545 0.71 -6.68 4.01
CA LEU A 545 1.06 -7.45 5.19
C LEU A 545 2.29 -8.29 4.87
N ASN A 546 3.44 -7.95 5.44
CA ASN A 546 4.62 -8.79 5.39
C ASN A 546 4.73 -9.62 6.66
N ILE A 547 4.55 -10.94 6.56
CA ILE A 547 4.60 -11.84 7.71
C ILE A 547 5.68 -12.92 7.57
N GLU A 548 6.69 -12.88 8.44
CA GLU A 548 7.95 -13.64 8.30
C GLU A 548 8.27 -14.50 9.54
N GLY A 549 7.27 -15.13 10.16
CA GLY A 549 7.47 -16.03 11.30
C GLY A 549 7.75 -17.49 10.90
N TYR A 550 8.66 -18.16 11.60
CA TYR A 550 9.11 -19.54 11.28
C TYR A 550 8.66 -20.62 12.29
N SER A 551 8.25 -20.23 13.49
CA SER A 551 8.04 -21.17 14.61
C SER A 551 6.65 -21.81 14.63
N GLN A 552 5.65 -21.11 14.12
CA GLN A 552 4.23 -21.48 14.23
C GLN A 552 3.41 -20.92 13.07
N THR A 553 2.11 -21.23 13.04
CA THR A 553 1.18 -20.60 12.09
C THR A 553 1.27 -19.08 12.17
N ASN A 554 1.42 -18.41 11.02
CA ASN A 554 1.64 -16.97 10.99
C ASN A 554 0.38 -16.19 11.37
N ILE A 555 -0.74 -16.43 10.68
CA ILE A 555 -2.03 -15.78 10.95
C ILE A 555 -3.02 -16.83 11.46
N ILE A 556 -3.60 -16.58 12.63
CA ILE A 556 -4.75 -17.32 13.15
C ILE A 556 -5.94 -16.38 13.14
N ASN A 557 -6.94 -16.70 12.31
CA ASN A 557 -8.25 -16.09 12.36
C ASN A 557 -9.22 -17.05 13.07
N ASN A 558 -9.49 -16.79 14.35
CA ASN A 558 -10.40 -17.57 15.18
C ASN A 558 -11.76 -16.86 15.29
N GLY A 559 -12.56 -16.94 14.22
CA GLY A 559 -13.92 -16.41 14.16
C GLY A 559 -14.10 -15.01 13.57
N ALA A 560 -13.04 -14.22 13.38
CA ALA A 560 -13.13 -12.84 12.90
C ALA A 560 -13.37 -12.73 11.39
N LYS A 561 -13.68 -11.51 10.91
CA LYS A 561 -13.69 -11.15 9.48
C LYS A 561 -12.35 -10.52 9.12
N LEU A 562 -11.54 -11.20 8.31
CA LEU A 562 -10.21 -10.77 7.91
C LEU A 562 -10.16 -10.52 6.40
N TRP A 563 -9.92 -9.27 6.02
CA TRP A 563 -9.69 -8.84 4.66
C TRP A 563 -8.23 -8.42 4.48
N ILE A 564 -7.55 -8.96 3.46
CA ILE A 564 -6.13 -8.68 3.19
C ILE A 564 -5.96 -8.28 1.72
N LEU A 565 -5.31 -7.16 1.46
CA LEU A 565 -4.80 -6.77 0.14
C LEU A 565 -3.28 -6.82 0.15
N GLY A 566 -2.71 -7.76 -0.59
CA GLY A 566 -1.26 -7.95 -0.69
C GLY A 566 -0.64 -8.54 0.58
N LEU A 567 -0.37 -9.84 0.51
CA LEU A 567 0.43 -10.59 1.50
C LEU A 567 1.81 -10.89 0.93
N LYS A 568 2.88 -10.66 1.67
CA LYS A 568 4.18 -11.30 1.42
C LYS A 568 4.55 -12.13 2.64
N THR A 569 5.03 -13.34 2.41
CA THR A 569 5.49 -14.22 3.49
C THR A 569 6.61 -15.13 3.03
N GLU A 570 7.36 -15.65 4.00
CA GLU A 570 8.43 -16.61 3.80
C GLU A 570 8.51 -17.59 4.98
N GLY A 571 9.41 -18.56 4.91
CA GLY A 571 9.60 -19.54 5.97
C GLY A 571 8.57 -20.67 5.97
N GLY A 572 8.80 -21.66 6.81
CA GLY A 572 7.92 -22.82 7.03
C GLY A 572 6.54 -22.46 7.59
N LYS A 573 5.72 -23.49 7.85
CA LYS A 573 4.41 -23.42 8.56
C LYS A 573 3.25 -22.85 7.77
N THR A 574 2.05 -23.13 8.26
CA THR A 574 0.81 -22.55 7.73
C THR A 574 0.80 -21.03 7.84
N LYS A 575 0.45 -20.37 6.73
CA LYS A 575 0.44 -18.91 6.62
C LYS A 575 -0.85 -18.32 7.15
N ILE A 576 -1.98 -18.92 6.81
CA ILE A 576 -3.29 -18.51 7.32
C ILE A 576 -4.06 -19.75 7.75
N ASP A 577 -4.57 -19.73 8.98
CA ASP A 577 -5.50 -20.72 9.51
C ASP A 577 -6.79 -20.02 9.94
N THR A 578 -7.85 -20.24 9.18
CA THR A 578 -9.19 -19.70 9.46
C THR A 578 -10.03 -20.81 10.09
N ARG A 579 -10.54 -20.55 11.30
CA ARG A 579 -11.25 -21.53 12.11
C ARG A 579 -12.44 -20.90 12.84
N SER A 580 -13.27 -21.74 13.44
CA SER A 580 -14.35 -21.35 14.36
C SER A 580 -15.34 -20.38 13.71
N GLY A 581 -15.78 -20.67 12.49
CA GLY A 581 -16.75 -19.83 11.77
C GLY A 581 -16.18 -18.52 11.20
N GLY A 582 -14.86 -18.30 11.26
CA GLY A 582 -14.23 -17.08 10.74
C GLY A 582 -14.28 -16.96 9.21
N PHE A 583 -14.09 -15.73 8.73
CA PHE A 583 -14.07 -15.37 7.32
C PHE A 583 -12.71 -14.76 6.95
N THR A 584 -12.01 -15.33 5.97
CA THR A 584 -10.76 -14.74 5.46
C THR A 584 -10.77 -14.53 3.95
N GLU A 585 -10.64 -13.29 3.51
CA GLU A 585 -10.45 -12.93 2.11
C GLU A 585 -9.02 -12.39 1.89
N LEU A 586 -8.23 -13.09 1.08
CA LEU A 586 -6.90 -12.65 0.64
C LEU A 586 -6.95 -12.27 -0.85
N LEU A 587 -6.60 -11.01 -1.14
CA LEU A 587 -6.58 -10.42 -2.47
C LEU A 587 -5.15 -10.06 -2.83
N GLY A 588 -4.50 -10.97 -3.55
CA GLY A 588 -3.13 -10.87 -3.99
C GLY A 588 -2.11 -11.24 -2.90
N GLY A 589 -1.09 -12.00 -3.27
CA GLY A 589 0.02 -12.28 -2.38
C GLY A 589 1.15 -13.05 -3.02
N LEU A 590 2.33 -13.01 -2.40
CA LEU A 590 3.49 -13.80 -2.77
C LEU A 590 3.98 -14.63 -1.59
N ILE A 591 4.11 -15.93 -1.83
CA ILE A 591 4.70 -16.89 -0.91
C ILE A 591 6.12 -17.20 -1.38
N TYR A 592 7.12 -16.87 -0.57
CA TYR A 592 8.43 -17.48 -0.69
C TYR A 592 8.41 -18.85 -0.03
N ALA A 593 8.38 -19.87 -0.87
CA ALA A 593 8.63 -21.24 -0.47
C ALA A 593 10.15 -21.40 -0.31
N ALA A 594 10.64 -21.01 0.86
CA ALA A 594 12.03 -21.15 1.30
C ALA A 594 12.04 -21.38 2.82
N GLY A 595 12.99 -22.16 3.34
CA GLY A 595 13.18 -22.32 4.79
C GLY A 595 12.62 -23.61 5.41
N ARG A 596 12.80 -24.75 4.74
CA ARG A 596 12.47 -26.12 5.15
C ARG A 596 10.98 -26.38 5.30
N GLN A 597 10.25 -26.32 4.19
CA GLN A 597 8.83 -26.58 4.12
C GLN A 597 8.51 -28.01 4.50
N LYS A 598 7.76 -28.21 5.58
CA LYS A 598 7.25 -29.54 5.92
C LYS A 598 6.21 -29.94 4.87
N PRO A 599 6.35 -31.09 4.19
CA PRO A 599 5.40 -31.54 3.18
C PRO A 599 3.94 -31.66 3.67
N THR A 600 3.76 -31.80 4.99
CA THR A 600 2.47 -31.94 5.67
C THR A 600 1.81 -30.61 6.01
N ASP A 601 2.56 -29.51 6.04
CA ASP A 601 2.02 -28.21 6.37
C ASP A 601 1.33 -27.62 5.12
N PRO A 602 0.04 -27.23 5.20
CA PRO A 602 -0.60 -26.47 4.14
C PRO A 602 -0.20 -25.00 4.22
N ILE A 603 -0.12 -24.31 3.07
CA ILE A 603 0.00 -22.83 3.05
C ILE A 603 -1.22 -22.22 3.74
N PHE A 604 -2.42 -22.64 3.34
CA PHE A 604 -3.67 -22.15 3.90
C PHE A 604 -4.50 -23.28 4.48
N ARG A 605 -5.06 -23.05 5.67
CA ARG A 605 -5.96 -23.97 6.35
C ARG A 605 -7.32 -23.32 6.61
N ILE A 606 -8.38 -24.05 6.31
CA ILE A 606 -9.77 -23.65 6.54
C ILE A 606 -10.43 -24.77 7.36
N ARG A 607 -10.98 -24.45 8.54
CA ARG A 607 -11.61 -25.43 9.43
C ARG A 607 -12.99 -24.96 9.89
N ASN A 608 -14.05 -25.51 9.31
CA ASN A 608 -15.43 -25.13 9.62
C ASN A 608 -15.61 -23.60 9.57
N SER A 609 -15.14 -23.03 8.46
CA SER A 609 -14.95 -21.60 8.24
C SER A 609 -14.99 -21.28 6.75
N SER A 610 -15.01 -20.00 6.42
CA SER A 610 -15.08 -19.53 5.04
C SER A 610 -13.82 -18.76 4.63
N ALA A 611 -13.24 -19.10 3.49
CA ALA A 611 -12.13 -18.33 2.93
C ALA A 611 -12.14 -18.27 1.41
N SER A 612 -11.61 -17.17 0.88
CA SER A 612 -11.26 -17.04 -0.54
C SER A 612 -9.84 -16.48 -0.69
N PHE A 613 -9.03 -17.15 -1.51
CA PHE A 613 -7.64 -16.73 -1.79
C PHE A 613 -7.51 -16.44 -3.28
N ALA A 614 -7.19 -15.19 -3.63
CA ALA A 614 -7.13 -14.72 -5.02
C ALA A 614 -5.76 -14.16 -5.38
N GLY A 615 -5.27 -14.47 -6.58
CA GLY A 615 -4.00 -13.98 -7.14
C GLY A 615 -2.78 -14.19 -6.24
N VAL A 616 -2.69 -15.38 -5.63
CA VAL A 616 -1.55 -15.79 -4.81
C VAL A 616 -0.52 -16.47 -5.69
N ALA A 617 0.70 -15.94 -5.71
CA ALA A 617 1.82 -16.51 -6.43
C ALA A 617 2.87 -17.09 -5.49
N GLU A 618 3.64 -18.05 -5.98
CA GLU A 618 4.78 -18.65 -5.30
C GLU A 618 6.09 -18.28 -6.00
N ALA A 619 7.16 -18.18 -5.21
CA ALA A 619 8.55 -18.20 -5.67
C ALA A 619 9.35 -19.21 -4.83
N PHE A 620 10.20 -20.02 -5.47
CA PHE A 620 11.16 -20.90 -4.79
C PHE A 620 12.45 -21.04 -5.60
N PHE A 621 13.58 -21.27 -4.92
CA PHE A 621 14.91 -21.30 -5.53
C PHE A 621 15.76 -22.52 -5.14
N ASP A 622 15.33 -23.28 -4.14
CA ASP A 622 16.06 -24.39 -3.51
C ASP A 622 15.31 -25.73 -3.61
N LYS A 623 14.28 -25.80 -4.47
CA LYS A 623 13.32 -26.92 -4.64
C LYS A 623 12.50 -27.25 -3.38
N ASP A 624 12.61 -26.48 -2.32
CA ASP A 624 11.86 -26.66 -1.08
C ASP A 624 10.53 -25.90 -1.16
N THR A 625 9.43 -26.63 -1.37
CA THR A 625 8.12 -26.02 -1.63
C THR A 625 6.98 -26.76 -0.92
N TYR A 626 5.92 -26.02 -0.62
CA TYR A 626 4.69 -26.55 -0.06
C TYR A 626 4.04 -27.56 -1.01
N LYS A 627 3.83 -28.80 -0.54
CA LYS A 627 3.07 -29.80 -1.30
C LYS A 627 1.57 -29.53 -1.24
N ILE A 628 1.08 -28.97 -0.13
CA ILE A 628 -0.33 -28.68 0.11
C ILE A 628 -0.53 -27.15 0.08
N TRP A 629 -1.32 -26.67 -0.88
CA TRP A 629 -1.65 -25.24 -0.97
C TRP A 629 -2.83 -24.88 -0.07
N VAL A 630 -3.88 -25.71 -0.08
CA VAL A 630 -5.05 -25.52 0.77
C VAL A 630 -5.45 -26.83 1.42
N GLU A 631 -5.69 -26.81 2.72
CA GLU A 631 -6.35 -27.87 3.48
C GLU A 631 -7.68 -27.33 4.00
N GLU A 632 -8.78 -27.96 3.60
CA GLU A 632 -10.14 -27.56 3.98
C GLU A 632 -10.82 -28.68 4.75
N THR A 633 -11.36 -28.36 5.93
CA THR A 633 -12.15 -29.26 6.76
C THR A 633 -13.59 -28.75 6.85
N ARG A 634 -14.57 -29.60 6.55
CA ARG A 634 -16.01 -29.38 6.78
C ARG A 634 -16.58 -30.51 7.61
N GLY A 635 -17.15 -30.19 8.77
CA GLY A 635 -17.50 -31.17 9.79
C GLY A 635 -16.26 -31.98 10.18
N ASN A 636 -16.30 -33.29 9.94
CA ASN A 636 -15.19 -34.23 10.16
C ASN A 636 -14.40 -34.59 8.88
N ARG A 637 -14.78 -34.06 7.72
CA ARG A 637 -14.16 -34.41 6.42
C ARG A 637 -13.09 -33.39 6.05
N THR A 638 -11.89 -33.87 5.73
CA THR A 638 -10.76 -33.04 5.29
C THR A 638 -10.39 -33.34 3.84
N LYS A 639 -10.15 -32.30 3.04
CA LYS A 639 -9.65 -32.41 1.66
C LYS A 639 -8.50 -31.44 1.41
N LYS A 640 -7.62 -31.82 0.48
CA LYS A 640 -6.40 -31.09 0.17
C LYS A 640 -6.34 -30.66 -1.30
N LEU A 641 -5.92 -29.42 -1.53
CA LEU A 641 -5.48 -28.92 -2.82
C LEU A 641 -3.95 -29.02 -2.89
N MET A 642 -3.50 -29.98 -3.69
CA MET A 642 -2.08 -30.23 -3.90
C MET A 642 -1.49 -29.25 -4.91
N ARG A 643 -0.22 -28.88 -4.68
CA ARG A 643 0.60 -28.02 -5.54
C ARG A 643 0.45 -28.35 -7.02
N GLN A 644 0.59 -29.61 -7.42
CA GLN A 644 0.50 -30.04 -8.83
C GLN A 644 -0.79 -29.67 -9.58
N ARG A 645 -1.87 -29.30 -8.86
CA ARG A 645 -3.13 -28.85 -9.45
C ARG A 645 -3.19 -27.34 -9.69
N ILE A 646 -2.20 -26.58 -9.22
CA ILE A 646 -2.11 -25.13 -9.42
C ILE A 646 -1.31 -24.85 -10.71
N PRO A 647 -1.76 -23.90 -11.55
CA PRO A 647 -1.02 -23.49 -12.73
C PRO A 647 0.41 -23.04 -12.41
N GLY A 648 1.39 -23.52 -13.18
CA GLY A 648 2.76 -23.02 -13.13
C GLY A 648 2.87 -21.60 -13.68
N ARG A 649 3.80 -20.82 -13.13
CA ARG A 649 4.22 -19.50 -13.65
C ARG A 649 5.69 -19.55 -14.04
N THR A 650 6.04 -18.85 -15.11
CA THR A 650 7.41 -18.88 -15.69
C THR A 650 8.45 -18.21 -14.79
N THR A 651 8.07 -17.28 -13.92
CA THR A 651 9.01 -16.53 -13.09
C THR A 651 9.21 -17.16 -11.72
N ALA A 652 10.47 -17.26 -11.27
CA ALA A 652 10.85 -17.77 -9.95
C ALA A 652 10.33 -19.20 -9.66
N ASN A 653 10.20 -20.02 -10.72
CA ASN A 653 9.84 -21.44 -10.70
C ASN A 653 8.48 -21.83 -10.09
N GLY A 654 7.73 -20.88 -9.52
CA GLY A 654 6.56 -21.17 -8.71
C GLY A 654 5.25 -21.42 -9.47
N GLN A 655 4.15 -21.30 -8.74
CA GLN A 655 2.78 -21.44 -9.22
C GLN A 655 1.94 -20.20 -8.91
N ALA A 656 0.76 -20.10 -9.52
CA ALA A 656 -0.18 -19.01 -9.29
C ALA A 656 -1.61 -19.53 -9.10
N LEU A 657 -2.13 -19.37 -7.88
CA LEU A 657 -3.53 -19.59 -7.54
C LEU A 657 -4.34 -18.32 -7.87
N VAL A 658 -5.16 -18.39 -8.91
CA VAL A 658 -5.96 -17.23 -9.35
C VAL A 658 -7.18 -17.01 -8.45
N LEU A 659 -7.93 -18.08 -8.12
CA LEU A 659 -8.99 -18.05 -7.12
C LEU A 659 -9.22 -19.45 -6.52
N TYR A 660 -9.20 -19.52 -5.19
CA TYR A 660 -9.74 -20.63 -4.41
C TYR A 660 -10.96 -20.19 -3.60
N THR A 661 -11.99 -21.02 -3.50
CA THR A 661 -13.15 -20.80 -2.63
C THR A 661 -13.43 -22.03 -1.75
N GLY A 662 -13.43 -21.83 -0.43
CA GLY A 662 -13.79 -22.84 0.56
C GLY A 662 -14.71 -22.23 1.60
N TYR A 663 -16.02 -22.41 1.44
CA TYR A 663 -17.03 -21.73 2.26
C TYR A 663 -17.56 -22.72 3.29
N GLY A 664 -17.68 -22.28 4.54
CA GLY A 664 -18.40 -23.03 5.57
C GLY A 664 -19.80 -23.35 5.07
N GLY A 665 -20.21 -24.60 5.29
CA GLY A 665 -21.60 -25.02 5.07
C GLY A 665 -22.52 -24.48 6.15
#